data_AF-A0AAX7UX75-F1
#
_entry.id   AF-A0AAX7UX75-F1
#
_cell.length_a   1.000
_cell.length_b   1.000
_cell.length_c   1.000
_cell.angle_alpha   90.00
_cell.angle_beta   90.00
_cell.angle_gamma   90.00
#
_symmetry.space_group_name_H-M   'P 1'
#
loop_
_entity.id
_entity.type
_entity.pdbx_description
1 polymer ?
#
loop_
_entity_poly.entity_id
_entity_poly.type
_entity_poly.pdbx_seq_one_letter_code
_entity_poly.pdbx_strand_id
1 'polypeptide(L)'
;PQSVFVLAEKAWAGSNLLYKWQKSLGNYIAVAGQDNTVKIFDRHGHKWTEINLPGRCVGMDWDKDGDILAVIAAKSSSIFLWDASVSKTSQIDSGMRDQMSFILWSKTSPLLAVGTVKGNLLIYNQQTSRKIPVLGKHSKKITCGCWSSQNLLALGSDDNTLSISNHEGDTIRQTTVRGEPAEIYFSVMKTDERSAQGESTVSVSVDKKILMLFNINDPGNPIELAFERRYGNIVSYRWYGDGYILIGFSHGYFVVISTHIREIGYELYQAHNHKDCLNSVAISTALNKAASCGDNSIKIHELSDRKDISSIIQLDDENKGLDQLSWTDDGQLLALSTQRGTLHVFLTKLPILGDSYGTRLAYLTSLLEVTVCNQVEEESPVTIEVEVEPTFIAVGPYHVAVGMNNRAWFYALVDQEPGFNKLKDIEYLGTIASMCLNSDYAAALFEGKVQLHVIEGKDQDEKKQMKLFPDNDRKGRILCHALTADFLYYGTDVSAIREKNPPFVVSVLVEDWETVNSYSHSVGVRKVFPDVIGTRLVFIDNKNSGFLLSPANSCFELPNFSPTITGVLWDNWHADRGVFVAYDDDKVYTYALHKTTIYGPQVVLVGSTALPFSQKPLLFHNGELTCQTASGKISEVELSTHSFLKRTATDSSAELSRQLAQALMLKRFHEAWALCKSAGTNAAWAELGKACLVHMEVELAIQVYRMSGNVGMVLSLQSIQGTEEMNLLAGHLAMFLEDYNRAQDLYLSSSSPVAALEMRRDLLHWDSALMLAKRLAEDQIPFISKEYAVHLEFVGDYVTALAHYEKGMTHNSKVREISSEIYTTYAVYILVKVCLTLFVRL
;
A
#
# COMPACT_ATOMS: atom_id res chain seq x y z
N PRO A 1 21.19 -0.98 -8.65
CA PRO A 1 21.69 -1.28 -7.29
C PRO A 1 22.88 -0.39 -6.96
N GLN A 2 22.86 0.29 -5.82
CA GLN A 2 23.94 1.17 -5.38
C GLN A 2 24.91 0.38 -4.51
N SER A 3 26.21 0.65 -4.59
CA SER A 3 27.20 0.07 -3.69
C SER A 3 27.01 0.65 -2.30
N VAL A 4 26.84 -0.20 -1.28
CA VAL A 4 26.68 0.23 0.12
C VAL A 4 28.06 0.31 0.79
N PHE A 5 28.80 -0.79 0.75
CA PHE A 5 30.15 -0.87 1.30
C PHE A 5 30.99 -1.94 0.60
N VAL A 6 32.31 -1.82 0.74
CA VAL A 6 33.29 -2.78 0.25
C VAL A 6 34.18 -3.18 1.41
N LEU A 7 34.24 -4.48 1.69
CA LEU A 7 35.19 -5.03 2.66
C LEU A 7 36.41 -5.54 1.92
N ALA A 8 37.57 -4.97 2.24
CA ALA A 8 38.85 -5.40 1.74
C ALA A 8 39.85 -5.43 2.91
N GLU A 9 40.36 -6.61 3.22
CA GLU A 9 41.41 -6.76 4.22
C GLU A 9 42.65 -7.41 3.64
N LYS A 10 43.81 -7.00 4.16
CA LYS A 10 45.11 -7.58 3.77
C LYS A 10 45.17 -9.10 4.02
N ALA A 11 44.47 -9.57 5.06
CA ALA A 11 44.42 -10.99 5.43
C ALA A 11 43.71 -11.86 4.38
N TRP A 12 42.85 -11.26 3.56
CA TRP A 12 42.06 -11.96 2.54
C TRP A 12 42.66 -11.86 1.14
N ALA A 13 43.65 -10.98 0.95
CA ALA A 13 44.22 -10.66 -0.34
C ALA A 13 44.67 -11.93 -1.10
N GLY A 14 44.12 -12.12 -2.30
CA GLY A 14 44.43 -13.25 -3.17
C GLY A 14 43.80 -14.59 -2.75
N SER A 15 42.75 -14.57 -1.93
CA SER A 15 42.02 -15.78 -1.52
C SER A 15 40.51 -15.65 -1.74
N ASN A 16 39.84 -16.78 -1.99
CA ASN A 16 38.39 -16.84 -2.05
C ASN A 16 37.80 -16.72 -0.63
N LEU A 17 36.76 -15.90 -0.52
CA LEU A 17 36.05 -15.66 0.73
C LEU A 17 34.92 -16.67 0.93
N LEU A 18 34.80 -17.20 2.14
CA LEU A 18 33.60 -17.89 2.61
C LEU A 18 32.77 -16.89 3.41
N TYR A 19 31.50 -16.70 3.04
CA TYR A 19 30.62 -15.80 3.77
C TYR A 19 29.17 -16.28 3.82
N LYS A 20 28.45 -15.84 4.86
CA LYS A 20 27.02 -16.12 5.07
C LYS A 20 26.32 -14.95 5.72
N TRP A 21 25.21 -14.52 5.12
CA TRP A 21 24.25 -13.62 5.74
C TRP A 21 23.53 -14.31 6.89
N GLN A 22 23.24 -13.53 7.94
CA GLN A 22 22.34 -13.94 9.00
C GLN A 22 20.95 -14.25 8.43
N LYS A 23 20.44 -15.45 8.73
CA LYS A 23 19.09 -15.87 8.31
C LYS A 23 18.02 -15.03 9.00
N SER A 24 16.88 -14.86 8.34
CA SER A 24 15.68 -14.15 8.81
C SER A 24 15.82 -12.63 8.99
N LEU A 25 16.85 -12.16 9.71
CA LEU A 25 17.04 -10.74 10.05
C LEU A 25 17.99 -9.99 9.10
N GLY A 26 19.00 -10.66 8.54
CA GLY A 26 19.96 -10.02 7.62
C GLY A 26 20.85 -8.93 8.21
N ASN A 27 20.90 -8.76 9.54
CA ASN A 27 21.64 -7.67 10.19
C ASN A 27 23.16 -7.86 10.16
N TYR A 28 23.61 -9.12 10.08
CA TYR A 28 25.04 -9.45 10.10
C TYR A 28 25.47 -10.27 8.89
N ILE A 29 26.72 -10.09 8.49
CA ILE A 29 27.43 -10.96 7.56
C ILE A 29 28.70 -11.51 8.20
N ALA A 30 28.82 -12.83 8.22
CA ALA A 30 30.03 -13.52 8.65
C ALA A 30 30.92 -13.76 7.43
N VAL A 31 32.21 -13.42 7.54
CA VAL A 31 33.21 -13.52 6.47
C VAL A 31 34.47 -14.19 7.00
N ALA A 32 35.00 -15.16 6.26
CA ALA A 32 36.27 -15.81 6.54
C ALA A 32 37.12 -15.94 5.27
N GLY A 33 38.42 -15.70 5.38
CA GLY A 33 39.37 -15.86 4.29
C GLY A 33 40.32 -17.04 4.50
N GLN A 34 41.58 -16.81 4.16
CA GLN A 34 42.68 -17.75 4.41
C GLN A 34 43.20 -17.63 5.86
N ASP A 35 42.83 -16.57 6.57
CA ASP A 35 43.16 -16.35 7.96
C ASP A 35 42.45 -17.33 8.91
N ASN A 36 42.95 -17.39 10.14
CA ASN A 36 42.39 -18.22 11.19
C ASN A 36 41.29 -17.48 11.97
N THR A 37 40.61 -16.52 11.36
CA THR A 37 39.54 -15.77 12.03
C THR A 37 38.29 -15.70 11.17
N VAL A 38 37.15 -15.58 11.83
CA VAL A 38 35.88 -15.25 11.17
C VAL A 38 35.44 -13.89 11.69
N LYS A 39 35.27 -12.95 10.79
CA LYS A 39 34.89 -11.58 11.10
C LYS A 39 33.41 -11.40 10.82
N ILE A 40 32.72 -10.79 11.76
CA ILE A 40 31.30 -10.49 11.65
C ILE A 40 31.17 -8.99 11.46
N PHE A 41 30.53 -8.59 10.37
CA PHE A 41 30.25 -7.21 10.05
C PHE A 41 28.76 -6.96 10.19
N ASP A 42 28.40 -5.75 10.60
CA ASP A 42 27.02 -5.29 10.52
C ASP A 42 26.61 -5.05 9.06
N ARG A 43 25.32 -4.77 8.85
CA ARG A 43 24.74 -4.46 7.55
C ARG A 43 25.22 -3.14 6.93
N HIS A 44 26.04 -2.37 7.64
CA HIS A 44 26.64 -1.11 7.17
C HIS A 44 28.15 -1.25 6.88
N GLY A 45 28.72 -2.44 7.10
CA GLY A 45 30.13 -2.73 6.84
C GLY A 45 31.07 -2.45 8.02
N HIS A 46 30.56 -2.08 9.20
CA HIS A 46 31.37 -1.95 10.41
C HIS A 46 31.64 -3.33 11.01
N LYS A 47 32.87 -3.55 11.44
CA LYS A 47 33.27 -4.79 12.11
C LYS A 47 32.63 -4.85 13.51
N TRP A 48 31.73 -5.80 13.70
CA TRP A 48 31.05 -6.03 14.98
C TRP A 48 31.90 -6.87 15.93
N THR A 49 32.39 -8.02 15.45
CA THR A 49 33.22 -8.92 16.26
C THR A 49 34.15 -9.79 15.42
N GLU A 50 35.04 -10.51 16.09
CA GLU A 50 35.99 -11.43 15.48
C GLU A 50 36.11 -12.72 16.31
N ILE A 51 35.92 -13.85 15.64
CA ILE A 51 36.02 -15.18 16.21
C ILE A 51 37.40 -15.74 15.84
N ASN A 52 38.23 -15.97 16.85
CA ASN A 52 39.54 -16.59 16.65
C ASN A 52 39.40 -18.11 16.58
N LEU A 53 39.87 -18.69 15.48
CA LEU A 53 39.88 -20.13 15.24
C LEU A 53 41.30 -20.71 15.38
N PRO A 54 41.44 -21.99 15.74
CA PRO A 54 42.73 -22.68 15.77
C PRO A 54 43.30 -22.97 14.37
N GLY A 55 42.53 -22.74 13.31
CA GLY A 55 42.92 -22.94 11.92
C GLY A 55 41.91 -22.28 10.97
N ARG A 56 42.17 -22.36 9.66
CA ARG A 56 41.31 -21.78 8.62
C ARG A 56 39.87 -22.25 8.76
N CYS A 57 38.91 -21.35 8.56
CA CYS A 57 37.50 -21.70 8.49
C CYS A 57 37.23 -22.66 7.32
N VAL A 58 36.56 -23.78 7.59
CA VAL A 58 36.18 -24.79 6.58
C VAL A 58 34.72 -24.64 6.18
N GLY A 59 33.87 -24.18 7.10
CA GLY A 59 32.44 -24.07 6.90
C GLY A 59 31.80 -23.23 7.99
N MET A 60 30.72 -22.55 7.62
CA MET A 60 29.89 -21.77 8.53
C MET A 60 28.43 -21.78 8.07
N ASP A 61 27.49 -21.73 9.01
CA ASP A 61 26.08 -21.54 8.72
C ASP A 61 25.34 -20.96 9.94
N TRP A 62 24.20 -20.31 9.70
CA TRP A 62 23.34 -19.74 10.73
C TRP A 62 22.17 -20.66 11.07
N ASP A 63 21.74 -20.66 12.33
CA ASP A 63 20.49 -21.31 12.74
C ASP A 63 19.27 -20.66 12.08
N LYS A 64 18.11 -21.34 12.12
CA LYS A 64 16.85 -20.92 11.46
C LYS A 64 16.42 -19.50 11.84
N ASP A 65 16.62 -19.11 13.10
CA ASP A 65 16.21 -17.80 13.62
C ASP A 65 17.28 -16.72 13.40
N GLY A 66 18.48 -17.12 12.96
CA GLY A 66 19.62 -16.21 12.81
C GLY A 66 20.32 -15.86 14.12
N ASP A 67 19.94 -16.47 15.24
CA ASP A 67 20.50 -16.16 16.55
C ASP A 67 21.92 -16.71 16.74
N ILE A 68 22.22 -17.87 16.15
CA ILE A 68 23.49 -18.57 16.38
C ILE A 68 24.18 -18.86 15.06
N LEU A 69 25.44 -18.42 14.96
CA LEU A 69 26.36 -18.80 13.89
C LEU A 69 27.22 -19.97 14.35
N ALA A 70 27.23 -21.07 13.58
CA ALA A 70 28.14 -22.17 13.82
C ALA A 70 29.31 -22.15 12.82
N VAL A 71 30.52 -22.38 13.34
CA VAL A 71 31.76 -22.30 12.57
C VAL A 71 32.64 -23.52 12.88
N ILE A 72 33.21 -24.11 11.83
CA ILE A 72 34.19 -25.20 11.93
C ILE A 72 35.55 -24.77 11.37
N ALA A 73 36.60 -25.22 12.02
CA ALA A 73 37.98 -24.87 11.69
C ALA A 73 38.78 -26.10 11.26
N ALA A 74 39.71 -25.90 10.32
CA ALA A 74 40.64 -26.92 9.89
C ALA A 74 41.52 -27.39 11.08
N LYS A 75 41.80 -28.68 11.13
CA LYS A 75 42.63 -29.32 12.18
C LYS A 75 42.09 -29.18 13.61
N SER A 76 40.80 -28.86 13.78
CA SER A 76 40.10 -28.82 15.07
C SER A 76 38.95 -29.83 15.11
N SER A 77 38.69 -30.40 16.29
CA SER A 77 37.48 -31.19 16.58
C SER A 77 36.33 -30.36 17.15
N SER A 78 36.56 -29.07 17.36
CA SER A 78 35.62 -28.20 18.07
C SER A 78 34.78 -27.35 17.11
N ILE A 79 33.49 -27.26 17.42
CA ILE A 79 32.52 -26.41 16.76
C ILE A 79 32.42 -25.12 17.57
N PHE A 80 32.61 -23.98 16.93
CA PHE A 80 32.47 -22.67 17.54
C PHE A 80 31.06 -22.16 17.28
N LEU A 81 30.36 -21.76 18.33
CA LEU A 81 29.03 -21.18 18.25
C LEU A 81 29.09 -19.73 18.72
N TRP A 82 28.66 -18.81 17.87
CA TRP A 82 28.56 -17.40 18.22
C TRP A 82 27.09 -17.01 18.33
N ASP A 83 26.70 -16.50 19.50
CA ASP A 83 25.36 -15.98 19.78
C ASP A 83 25.29 -14.49 19.43
N ALA A 84 24.40 -14.14 18.51
CA ALA A 84 24.21 -12.78 18.01
C ALA A 84 23.58 -11.84 19.05
N SER A 85 22.72 -12.38 19.92
CA SER A 85 21.99 -11.58 20.92
C SER A 85 22.90 -11.16 22.07
N VAL A 86 23.79 -12.05 22.50
CA VAL A 86 24.73 -11.81 23.62
C VAL A 86 26.12 -11.40 23.13
N SER A 87 26.38 -11.52 21.82
CA SER A 87 27.71 -11.32 21.22
C SER A 87 28.81 -12.17 21.88
N LYS A 88 28.47 -13.41 22.25
CA LYS A 88 29.37 -14.32 22.97
C LYS A 88 29.70 -15.54 22.14
N THR A 89 30.98 -15.89 22.10
CA THR A 89 31.45 -17.14 21.50
C THR A 89 31.49 -18.24 22.56
N SER A 90 30.95 -19.39 22.21
CA SER A 90 31.06 -20.65 22.95
C SER A 90 31.65 -21.73 22.06
N GLN A 91 32.16 -22.80 22.67
CA GLN A 91 32.82 -23.88 21.95
C GLN A 91 32.27 -25.22 22.42
N ILE A 92 31.99 -26.10 21.48
CA ILE A 92 31.50 -27.44 21.71
C ILE A 92 32.48 -28.43 21.10
N ASP A 93 33.03 -29.32 21.91
CA ASP A 93 33.80 -30.44 21.38
C ASP A 93 32.85 -31.43 20.69
N SER A 94 33.09 -31.73 19.42
CA SER A 94 32.28 -32.68 18.66
C SER A 94 32.44 -34.11 19.19
N GLY A 95 33.54 -34.41 19.89
CA GLY A 95 33.92 -35.78 20.26
C GLY A 95 34.42 -36.62 19.07
N MET A 96 34.44 -36.05 17.87
CA MET A 96 34.95 -36.69 16.66
C MET A 96 36.46 -36.41 16.52
N ARG A 97 37.26 -37.46 16.29
CA ARG A 97 38.72 -37.33 16.12
C ARG A 97 39.14 -36.88 14.72
N ASP A 98 38.23 -37.01 13.75
CA ASP A 98 38.50 -36.69 12.36
C ASP A 98 38.21 -35.23 12.05
N GLN A 99 38.87 -34.69 11.02
CA GLN A 99 38.65 -33.31 10.58
C GLN A 99 37.21 -33.14 10.06
N MET A 100 36.57 -32.05 10.48
CA MET A 100 35.25 -31.66 9.98
C MET A 100 35.38 -31.08 8.57
N SER A 101 34.48 -31.48 7.67
CA SER A 101 34.48 -31.08 6.27
C SER A 101 33.23 -30.32 5.84
N PHE A 102 32.15 -30.43 6.61
CA PHE A 102 30.82 -29.93 6.24
C PHE A 102 30.06 -29.50 7.50
N ILE A 103 29.29 -28.41 7.38
CA ILE A 103 28.40 -27.92 8.43
C ILE A 103 27.14 -27.33 7.81
N LEU A 104 25.98 -27.60 8.40
CA LEU A 104 24.70 -27.05 7.93
C LEU A 104 23.64 -27.08 9.04
N TRP A 105 22.98 -25.94 9.28
CA TRP A 105 21.81 -25.88 10.14
C TRP A 105 20.54 -26.27 9.40
N SER A 106 19.60 -26.87 10.14
CA SER A 106 18.25 -27.10 9.65
C SER A 106 17.51 -25.78 9.40
N LYS A 107 16.59 -25.82 8.44
CA LYS A 107 15.73 -24.69 8.08
C LYS A 107 14.57 -24.49 9.06
N THR A 108 14.17 -25.53 9.79
CA THR A 108 12.93 -25.53 10.59
C THR A 108 13.13 -25.89 12.05
N SER A 109 14.20 -26.59 12.40
CA SER A 109 14.52 -26.97 13.78
C SER A 109 15.92 -26.52 14.18
N PRO A 110 16.21 -26.37 15.48
CA PRO A 110 17.51 -25.95 15.98
C PRO A 110 18.52 -27.13 15.95
N LEU A 111 18.66 -27.75 14.79
CA LEU A 111 19.51 -28.91 14.53
C LEU A 111 20.68 -28.51 13.63
N LEU A 112 21.89 -28.89 14.04
CA LEU A 112 23.13 -28.69 13.30
C LEU A 112 23.67 -30.04 12.83
N ALA A 113 23.90 -30.18 11.55
CA ALA A 113 24.61 -31.32 10.97
C ALA A 113 26.07 -30.97 10.72
N VAL A 114 26.99 -31.82 11.18
CA VAL A 114 28.43 -31.69 10.95
C VAL A 114 28.98 -32.98 10.37
N GLY A 115 29.58 -32.90 9.19
CA GLY A 115 30.20 -34.02 8.50
C GLY A 115 31.71 -34.01 8.61
N THR A 116 32.35 -35.17 8.55
CA THR A 116 33.82 -35.32 8.59
C THR A 116 34.42 -35.85 7.29
N VAL A 117 35.74 -35.69 7.16
CA VAL A 117 36.55 -36.22 6.04
C VAL A 117 36.49 -37.76 5.96
N LYS A 118 36.16 -38.45 7.05
CA LYS A 118 35.99 -39.91 7.05
C LYS A 118 34.54 -40.39 6.95
N GLY A 119 33.60 -39.48 6.67
CA GLY A 119 32.21 -39.85 6.46
C GLY A 119 31.41 -40.09 7.74
N ASN A 120 31.90 -39.59 8.88
CA ASN A 120 31.12 -39.55 10.12
C ASN A 120 30.20 -38.32 10.10
N LEU A 121 29.02 -38.46 10.70
CA LEU A 121 28.02 -37.40 10.84
C LEU A 121 27.77 -37.15 12.32
N LEU A 122 27.70 -35.89 12.72
CA LEU A 122 27.23 -35.47 14.02
C LEU A 122 25.96 -34.64 13.83
N ILE A 123 24.87 -35.04 14.48
CA ILE A 123 23.70 -34.19 14.67
C ILE A 123 23.76 -33.59 16.06
N TYR A 124 23.71 -32.27 16.13
CA TYR A 124 23.70 -31.53 17.37
C TYR A 124 22.39 -30.74 17.49
N ASN A 125 21.68 -30.95 18.60
CA ASN A 125 20.47 -30.19 18.91
C ASN A 125 20.83 -29.07 19.89
N GLN A 126 20.71 -27.82 19.43
CA GLN A 126 21.09 -26.65 20.22
C GLN A 126 20.23 -26.47 21.48
N GLN A 127 18.92 -26.65 21.34
CA GLN A 127 17.98 -26.44 22.44
C GLN A 127 18.20 -27.40 23.62
N THR A 128 18.54 -28.65 23.33
CA THR A 128 18.75 -29.70 24.34
C THR A 128 20.24 -29.95 24.65
N SER A 129 21.15 -29.33 23.88
CA SER A 129 22.59 -29.63 23.88
C SER A 129 22.92 -31.11 23.64
N ARG A 130 22.00 -31.89 23.06
CA ARG A 130 22.18 -33.32 22.76
C ARG A 130 23.06 -33.49 21.52
N LYS A 131 24.04 -34.39 21.61
CA LYS A 131 24.94 -34.79 20.52
C LYS A 131 24.63 -36.22 20.10
N ILE A 132 24.37 -36.42 18.81
CA ILE A 132 24.09 -37.73 18.22
C ILE A 132 25.17 -38.02 17.17
N PRO A 133 26.26 -38.73 17.56
CA PRO A 133 27.28 -39.14 16.61
C PRO A 133 26.83 -40.38 15.84
N VAL A 134 26.86 -40.30 14.52
CA VAL A 134 26.61 -41.39 13.57
C VAL A 134 27.91 -41.72 12.87
N LEU A 135 28.53 -42.82 13.30
CA LEU A 135 29.82 -43.27 12.77
C LEU A 135 29.63 -44.10 11.50
N GLY A 136 30.49 -43.88 10.50
CA GLY A 136 30.50 -44.66 9.27
C GLY A 136 29.27 -44.47 8.37
N LYS A 137 28.62 -43.31 8.43
CA LYS A 137 27.48 -42.96 7.56
C LYS A 137 27.86 -43.04 6.08
N HIS A 138 29.04 -42.52 5.77
CA HIS A 138 29.68 -42.60 4.46
C HIS A 138 31.09 -43.18 4.61
N SER A 139 31.64 -43.73 3.53
CA SER A 139 32.99 -44.32 3.52
C SER A 139 34.10 -43.30 3.23
N LYS A 140 33.73 -42.10 2.77
CA LYS A 140 34.63 -40.99 2.44
C LYS A 140 34.04 -39.66 2.93
N LYS A 141 34.72 -38.56 2.60
CA LYS A 141 34.39 -37.20 2.99
C LYS A 141 32.96 -36.82 2.58
N ILE A 142 32.21 -36.28 3.54
CA ILE A 142 30.94 -35.60 3.28
C ILE A 142 31.25 -34.21 2.74
N THR A 143 30.74 -33.89 1.55
CA THR A 143 31.07 -32.65 0.81
C THR A 143 29.92 -31.66 0.76
N CYS A 144 28.69 -32.14 0.64
CA CYS A 144 27.52 -31.30 0.49
C CYS A 144 26.30 -31.91 1.20
N GLY A 145 25.29 -31.08 1.42
CA GLY A 145 24.05 -31.52 2.01
C GLY A 145 22.99 -30.43 2.02
N CYS A 146 21.75 -30.83 2.29
CA CYS A 146 20.61 -29.93 2.37
C CYS A 146 19.62 -30.46 3.41
N TRP A 147 18.95 -29.55 4.13
CA TRP A 147 17.80 -29.89 4.95
C TRP A 147 16.50 -29.59 4.21
N SER A 148 15.53 -30.49 4.37
CA SER A 148 14.17 -30.29 3.91
C SER A 148 13.32 -29.53 4.92
N SER A 149 12.21 -28.97 4.46
CA SER A 149 11.19 -28.35 5.33
C SER A 149 10.56 -29.36 6.32
N GLN A 150 10.72 -30.67 6.08
CA GLN A 150 10.27 -31.76 6.97
C GLN A 150 11.38 -32.28 7.91
N ASN A 151 12.52 -31.59 8.03
CA ASN A 151 13.70 -32.05 8.79
C ASN A 151 14.29 -33.37 8.28
N LEU A 152 14.26 -33.60 6.97
CA LEU A 152 15.06 -34.65 6.32
C LEU A 152 16.41 -34.05 5.91
N LEU A 153 17.48 -34.81 6.10
CA LEU A 153 18.83 -34.40 5.75
C LEU A 153 19.35 -35.22 4.58
N ALA A 154 19.59 -34.57 3.44
CA ALA A 154 20.30 -35.17 2.32
C ALA A 154 21.79 -34.85 2.42
N LEU A 155 22.65 -35.85 2.24
CA LEU A 155 24.10 -35.73 2.27
C LEU A 155 24.69 -36.35 1.00
N GLY A 156 25.67 -35.66 0.42
CA GLY A 156 26.51 -36.15 -0.66
C GLY A 156 27.95 -36.35 -0.19
N SER A 157 28.58 -37.41 -0.68
CA SER A 157 29.93 -37.83 -0.28
C SER A 157 30.78 -38.20 -1.49
N ASP A 158 32.11 -38.10 -1.34
CA ASP A 158 33.13 -38.52 -2.32
C ASP A 158 33.12 -40.04 -2.59
N ASP A 159 32.32 -40.80 -1.85
CA ASP A 159 32.05 -42.21 -2.12
C ASP A 159 30.98 -42.44 -3.20
N ASN A 160 30.56 -41.36 -3.86
CA ASN A 160 29.55 -41.35 -4.92
C ASN A 160 28.21 -41.89 -4.42
N THR A 161 27.88 -41.63 -3.15
CA THR A 161 26.56 -41.95 -2.59
C THR A 161 25.87 -40.71 -2.05
N LEU A 162 24.55 -40.69 -2.26
CA LEU A 162 23.62 -39.75 -1.66
C LEU A 162 22.87 -40.49 -0.55
N SER A 163 22.89 -39.97 0.68
CA SER A 163 22.07 -40.50 1.77
C SER A 163 21.00 -39.50 2.18
N ILE A 164 19.79 -39.98 2.45
CA ILE A 164 18.68 -39.22 3.02
C ILE A 164 18.43 -39.77 4.41
N SER A 165 18.48 -38.89 5.41
CA SER A 165 18.43 -39.25 6.81
C SER A 165 17.30 -38.52 7.54
N ASN A 166 16.82 -39.11 8.63
CA ASN A 166 15.94 -38.42 9.56
C ASN A 166 16.74 -37.41 10.43
N HIS A 167 16.04 -36.71 11.31
CA HIS A 167 16.63 -35.75 12.25
C HIS A 167 17.50 -36.39 13.34
N GLU A 168 17.45 -37.71 13.53
CA GLU A 168 18.34 -38.45 14.43
C GLU A 168 19.60 -38.97 13.72
N GLY A 169 19.68 -38.80 12.38
CA GLY A 169 20.80 -39.24 11.56
C GLY A 169 20.67 -40.67 11.01
N ASP A 170 19.55 -41.35 11.25
CA ASP A 170 19.27 -42.68 10.68
C ASP A 170 19.04 -42.58 9.18
N THR A 171 19.60 -43.53 8.42
CA THR A 171 19.42 -43.57 6.96
C THR A 171 18.01 -44.04 6.62
N ILE A 172 17.22 -43.18 5.98
CA ILE A 172 15.94 -43.54 5.39
C ILE A 172 16.17 -44.12 3.99
N ARG A 173 17.02 -43.47 3.20
CA ARG A 173 17.37 -43.89 1.83
C ARG A 173 18.85 -43.66 1.55
N GLN A 174 19.41 -44.49 0.68
CA GLN A 174 20.75 -44.34 0.16
C GLN A 174 20.76 -44.73 -1.32
N THR A 175 21.35 -43.89 -2.15
CA THR A 175 21.40 -44.07 -3.60
C THR A 175 22.81 -43.82 -4.11
N THR A 176 23.30 -44.64 -5.01
CA THR A 176 24.60 -44.45 -5.67
C THR A 176 24.44 -43.53 -6.87
N VAL A 177 25.28 -42.50 -6.98
CA VAL A 177 25.36 -41.59 -8.11
C VAL A 177 26.56 -41.96 -9.00
N ARG A 178 26.52 -41.58 -10.28
CA ARG A 178 27.54 -41.96 -11.28
C ARG A 178 28.83 -41.13 -11.23
N GLY A 179 28.92 -40.19 -10.29
CA GLY A 179 30.04 -39.26 -10.14
C GLY A 179 29.96 -38.52 -8.80
N GLU A 180 30.81 -37.50 -8.63
CA GLU A 180 30.92 -36.77 -7.37
C GLU A 180 29.72 -35.80 -7.19
N PRO A 181 28.98 -35.87 -6.06
CA PRO A 181 27.89 -34.94 -5.77
C PRO A 181 28.44 -33.58 -5.31
N ALA A 182 27.98 -32.48 -5.92
CA ALA A 182 28.48 -31.14 -5.63
C ALA A 182 27.48 -30.25 -4.87
N GLU A 183 26.29 -30.00 -5.42
CA GLU A 183 25.22 -29.22 -4.78
C GLU A 183 23.94 -30.06 -4.67
N ILE A 184 23.19 -29.91 -3.57
CA ILE A 184 21.95 -30.66 -3.29
C ILE A 184 20.85 -29.68 -2.86
N TYR A 185 19.63 -29.86 -3.35
CA TYR A 185 18.44 -29.17 -2.84
C TYR A 185 17.23 -30.09 -2.71
N PHE A 186 16.48 -29.91 -1.63
CA PHE A 186 15.10 -30.40 -1.53
C PHE A 186 14.13 -29.43 -2.19
N SER A 187 13.16 -29.96 -2.93
CA SER A 187 12.04 -29.19 -3.47
C SER A 187 10.85 -30.09 -3.83
N VAL A 188 9.81 -29.48 -4.40
CA VAL A 188 8.62 -30.16 -4.90
C VAL A 188 8.58 -29.99 -6.43
N MET A 189 8.42 -31.09 -7.16
CA MET A 189 8.21 -31.03 -8.60
C MET A 189 6.85 -30.43 -8.93
N LYS A 190 6.76 -29.71 -10.04
CA LYS A 190 5.50 -29.16 -10.53
C LYS A 190 4.57 -30.30 -10.96
N THR A 191 3.35 -30.34 -10.41
CA THR A 191 2.31 -31.34 -10.71
C THR A 191 0.98 -30.66 -11.02
N ASP A 192 0.14 -31.29 -11.88
CA ASP A 192 -1.21 -30.79 -12.23
C ASP A 192 -2.15 -30.73 -11.00
N GLU A 193 -1.88 -31.54 -9.96
CA GLU A 193 -2.60 -31.54 -8.67
C GLU A 193 -1.75 -30.84 -7.59
N ARG A 194 -2.38 -30.14 -6.65
CA ARG A 194 -1.69 -29.61 -5.45
C ARG A 194 -1.13 -30.79 -4.66
N SER A 195 0.19 -31.02 -4.77
CA SER A 195 0.88 -32.01 -3.94
C SER A 195 0.71 -31.62 -2.46
N ALA A 196 -0.15 -32.35 -1.74
CA ALA A 196 -0.36 -32.18 -0.30
C ALA A 196 0.81 -32.72 0.54
N GLN A 197 1.78 -33.39 -0.09
CA GLN A 197 2.95 -33.97 0.54
C GLN A 197 4.12 -33.03 0.25
N GLY A 198 4.75 -32.49 1.29
CA GLY A 198 5.84 -31.51 1.16
C GLY A 198 7.07 -32.04 0.41
N GLU A 199 8.21 -31.34 0.53
CA GLU A 199 9.43 -31.57 -0.28
C GLU A 199 9.80 -33.06 -0.47
N SER A 200 9.39 -33.62 -1.60
CA SER A 200 9.49 -35.05 -1.93
C SER A 200 10.59 -35.33 -2.95
N THR A 201 11.23 -34.30 -3.51
CA THR A 201 12.25 -34.44 -4.54
C THR A 201 13.58 -33.88 -4.07
N VAL A 202 14.64 -34.67 -4.21
CA VAL A 202 16.04 -34.27 -4.00
C VAL A 202 16.70 -34.07 -5.36
N SER A 203 17.15 -32.85 -5.62
CA SER A 203 18.00 -32.54 -6.77
C SER A 203 19.47 -32.59 -6.36
N VAL A 204 20.33 -33.08 -7.24
CA VAL A 204 21.78 -33.06 -7.05
C VAL A 204 22.52 -32.82 -8.35
N SER A 205 23.54 -31.97 -8.32
CA SER A 205 24.49 -31.82 -9.43
C SER A 205 25.61 -32.85 -9.29
N VAL A 206 25.82 -33.65 -10.34
CA VAL A 206 26.80 -34.74 -10.39
C VAL A 206 27.88 -34.40 -11.41
N ASP A 207 29.15 -34.52 -11.00
CA ASP A 207 30.34 -34.14 -11.77
C ASP A 207 30.29 -32.71 -12.34
N LYS A 208 29.43 -31.85 -11.79
CA LYS A 208 29.09 -30.53 -12.33
C LYS A 208 28.66 -30.57 -13.80
N LYS A 209 28.09 -31.67 -14.30
CA LYS A 209 27.68 -31.82 -15.71
C LYS A 209 26.23 -32.25 -15.87
N ILE A 210 25.75 -33.05 -14.93
CA ILE A 210 24.42 -33.65 -14.96
C ILE A 210 23.66 -33.15 -13.75
N LEU A 211 22.38 -32.84 -13.94
CA LEU A 211 21.45 -32.59 -12.84
C LEU A 211 20.56 -33.82 -12.69
N MET A 212 20.60 -34.45 -11.52
CA MET A 212 19.75 -35.60 -11.19
C MET A 212 18.63 -35.19 -10.24
N LEU A 213 17.41 -35.65 -10.52
CA LEU A 213 16.25 -35.48 -9.65
C LEU A 213 15.81 -36.84 -9.11
N PHE A 214 15.79 -36.98 -7.79
CA PHE A 214 15.41 -38.17 -7.07
C PHE A 214 14.09 -37.93 -6.33
N ASN A 215 13.05 -38.66 -6.68
CA ASN A 215 11.82 -38.67 -5.89
C ASN A 215 11.98 -39.64 -4.71
N ILE A 216 11.73 -39.17 -3.49
CA ILE A 216 11.82 -39.98 -2.27
C ILE A 216 10.77 -41.10 -2.28
N ASN A 217 9.61 -40.84 -2.90
CA ASN A 217 8.49 -41.78 -2.99
C ASN A 217 8.67 -42.80 -4.12
N ASP A 218 9.39 -42.43 -5.19
CA ASP A 218 9.73 -43.34 -6.31
C ASP A 218 11.26 -43.37 -6.55
N PRO A 219 12.01 -44.12 -5.74
CA PRO A 219 13.47 -44.19 -5.87
C PRO A 219 13.93 -44.99 -7.09
N GLY A 220 13.03 -45.71 -7.76
CA GLY A 220 13.38 -46.59 -8.89
C GLY A 220 13.64 -45.84 -10.20
N ASN A 221 13.11 -44.63 -10.34
CA ASN A 221 13.14 -43.85 -11.58
C ASN A 221 13.74 -42.45 -11.37
N PRO A 222 15.07 -42.34 -11.15
CA PRO A 222 15.71 -41.03 -11.10
C PRO A 222 15.68 -40.37 -12.49
N ILE A 223 15.44 -39.06 -12.51
CA ILE A 223 15.46 -38.27 -13.74
C ILE A 223 16.85 -37.69 -13.92
N GLU A 224 17.54 -38.09 -14.98
CA GLU A 224 18.86 -37.56 -15.35
C GLU A 224 18.70 -36.50 -16.44
N LEU A 225 19.14 -35.26 -16.16
CA LEU A 225 19.15 -34.16 -17.10
C LEU A 225 20.59 -33.87 -17.52
N ALA A 226 20.89 -34.15 -18.78
CA ALA A 226 22.16 -33.83 -19.41
C ALA A 226 21.99 -32.64 -20.35
N PHE A 227 22.99 -31.76 -20.38
CA PHE A 227 22.93 -30.49 -21.12
C PHE A 227 23.92 -30.46 -22.27
N GLU A 228 23.72 -29.51 -23.19
CA GLU A 228 24.63 -29.33 -24.32
C GLU A 228 26.05 -29.00 -23.86
N ARG A 229 27.05 -29.63 -24.51
CA ARG A 229 28.47 -29.42 -24.18
C ARG A 229 28.92 -27.96 -24.32
N ARG A 230 28.25 -27.18 -25.16
CA ARG A 230 28.55 -25.76 -25.40
C ARG A 230 28.36 -24.88 -24.15
N TYR A 231 27.55 -25.31 -23.17
CA TYR A 231 27.36 -24.56 -21.94
C TYR A 231 28.53 -24.75 -20.96
N GLY A 232 29.21 -25.89 -21.04
CA GLY A 232 30.25 -26.31 -20.11
C GLY A 232 29.69 -26.91 -18.82
N ASN A 233 30.40 -26.70 -17.70
CA ASN A 233 30.03 -27.26 -16.41
C ASN A 233 28.96 -26.40 -15.72
N ILE A 234 28.08 -27.04 -14.96
CA ILE A 234 27.13 -26.43 -14.03
C ILE A 234 27.93 -25.79 -12.89
N VAL A 235 27.74 -24.49 -12.71
CA VAL A 235 28.43 -23.69 -11.69
C VAL A 235 27.56 -23.57 -10.45
N SER A 236 26.27 -23.27 -10.63
CA SER A 236 25.27 -23.36 -9.57
C SER A 236 23.87 -23.52 -10.17
N TYR A 237 22.95 -24.07 -9.40
CA TYR A 237 21.53 -24.09 -9.77
C TYR A 237 20.63 -23.74 -8.58
N ARG A 238 19.44 -23.21 -8.86
CA ARG A 238 18.46 -22.79 -7.86
C ARG A 238 17.04 -23.15 -8.29
N TRP A 239 16.27 -23.67 -7.34
CA TRP A 239 14.83 -23.84 -7.47
C TRP A 239 14.13 -22.50 -7.21
N TYR A 240 13.06 -22.22 -7.95
CA TYR A 240 12.23 -21.04 -7.74
C TYR A 240 10.80 -21.25 -8.25
N GLY A 241 9.89 -20.41 -7.76
CA GLY A 241 8.47 -20.45 -8.12
C GLY A 241 7.85 -21.84 -7.87
N ASP A 242 6.95 -22.24 -8.77
CA ASP A 242 6.23 -23.51 -8.70
C ASP A 242 6.96 -24.61 -9.48
N GLY A 243 8.14 -25.00 -8.99
CA GLY A 243 8.92 -26.12 -9.57
C GLY A 243 9.75 -25.78 -10.82
N TYR A 244 10.22 -24.53 -10.95
CA TYR A 244 11.23 -24.17 -11.97
C TYR A 244 12.64 -24.26 -11.40
N ILE A 245 13.61 -24.57 -12.26
CA ILE A 245 15.03 -24.59 -11.90
C ILE A 245 15.80 -23.66 -12.85
N LEU A 246 16.55 -22.74 -12.28
CA LEU A 246 17.52 -21.90 -12.98
C LEU A 246 18.91 -22.53 -12.81
N ILE A 247 19.60 -22.76 -13.93
CA ILE A 247 20.91 -23.43 -13.97
C ILE A 247 21.90 -22.48 -14.63
N GLY A 248 23.00 -22.17 -13.94
CA GLY A 248 24.11 -21.39 -14.47
C GLY A 248 25.26 -22.28 -14.91
N PHE A 249 25.83 -21.99 -16.09
CA PHE A 249 26.92 -22.75 -16.68
C PHE A 249 28.17 -21.91 -16.93
N SER A 250 29.33 -22.54 -16.81
CA SER A 250 30.66 -21.91 -16.85
C SER A 250 30.98 -21.06 -18.08
N HIS A 251 30.43 -21.36 -19.27
CA HIS A 251 30.65 -20.54 -20.48
C HIS A 251 29.63 -19.39 -20.62
N GLY A 252 29.12 -18.85 -19.51
CA GLY A 252 28.29 -17.64 -19.54
C GLY A 252 26.81 -17.84 -19.85
N TYR A 253 26.36 -19.10 -19.99
CA TYR A 253 24.96 -19.45 -20.22
C TYR A 253 24.22 -19.63 -18.89
N PHE A 254 22.94 -19.26 -18.87
CA PHE A 254 22.01 -19.84 -17.92
C PHE A 254 20.75 -20.34 -18.63
N VAL A 255 20.17 -21.39 -18.07
CA VAL A 255 19.02 -22.11 -18.62
C VAL A 255 17.96 -22.25 -17.55
N VAL A 256 16.70 -22.08 -17.93
CA VAL A 256 15.54 -22.37 -17.08
C VAL A 256 14.85 -23.61 -17.59
N ILE A 257 14.60 -24.54 -16.69
CA ILE A 257 13.82 -25.76 -16.95
C ILE A 257 12.59 -25.82 -16.04
N SER A 258 11.55 -26.50 -16.52
CA SER A 258 10.39 -26.88 -15.72
C SER A 258 10.55 -28.31 -15.24
N THR A 259 10.14 -28.57 -14.01
CA THR A 259 10.13 -29.93 -13.45
C THR A 259 8.81 -30.65 -13.70
N HIS A 260 7.87 -30.04 -14.44
CA HIS A 260 6.64 -30.70 -14.83
C HIS A 260 6.94 -31.89 -15.73
N ILE A 261 6.36 -33.07 -15.45
CA ILE A 261 6.69 -34.33 -16.15
C ILE A 261 6.51 -34.25 -17.68
N ARG A 262 5.63 -33.37 -18.17
CA ARG A 262 5.43 -33.16 -19.63
C ARG A 262 6.49 -32.27 -20.28
N GLU A 263 7.09 -31.38 -19.50
CA GLU A 263 8.05 -30.36 -19.96
C GLU A 263 9.48 -30.68 -19.54
N ILE A 264 9.65 -31.65 -18.65
CA ILE A 264 10.94 -32.04 -18.12
C ILE A 264 11.85 -32.53 -19.25
N GLY A 265 13.07 -32.00 -19.30
CA GLY A 265 14.00 -32.24 -20.40
C GLY A 265 13.93 -31.20 -21.54
N TYR A 266 12.94 -30.30 -21.54
CA TYR A 266 12.93 -29.14 -22.44
C TYR A 266 13.45 -27.88 -21.75
N GLU A 267 14.27 -27.12 -22.47
CA GLU A 267 14.78 -25.82 -22.04
C GLU A 267 13.71 -24.76 -22.32
N LEU A 268 13.07 -24.23 -21.27
CA LEU A 268 12.03 -23.21 -21.42
C LEU A 268 12.62 -21.84 -21.80
N TYR A 269 13.82 -21.57 -21.32
CA TYR A 269 14.53 -20.32 -21.59
C TYR A 269 16.03 -20.56 -21.54
N GLN A 270 16.74 -19.90 -22.45
CA GLN A 270 18.19 -19.93 -22.55
C GLN A 270 18.66 -18.50 -22.82
N ALA A 271 19.69 -18.07 -22.09
CA ALA A 271 20.36 -16.81 -22.34
C ALA A 271 21.88 -16.94 -22.22
N HIS A 272 22.59 -16.32 -23.15
CA HIS A 272 24.04 -16.16 -23.10
C HIS A 272 24.38 -14.77 -22.60
N ASN A 273 24.45 -14.65 -21.28
CA ASN A 273 24.51 -13.36 -20.63
C ASN A 273 25.93 -12.87 -20.39
N HIS A 274 26.86 -13.79 -20.22
CA HIS A 274 28.28 -13.49 -20.08
C HIS A 274 28.99 -14.11 -21.28
N LYS A 275 29.91 -13.37 -21.88
CA LYS A 275 30.70 -13.76 -23.05
C LYS A 275 31.72 -14.86 -22.73
N ASP A 276 32.41 -14.76 -21.60
CA ASP A 276 33.56 -15.62 -21.31
C ASP A 276 33.25 -16.59 -20.17
N CYS A 277 32.81 -16.09 -19.01
CA CYS A 277 32.54 -16.94 -17.86
C CYS A 277 31.34 -16.51 -17.01
N LEU A 278 30.71 -17.51 -16.37
CA LEU A 278 29.74 -17.32 -15.29
C LEU A 278 30.27 -18.01 -14.03
N ASN A 279 30.25 -17.31 -12.90
CA ASN A 279 30.89 -17.77 -11.67
C ASN A 279 29.88 -18.08 -10.57
N SER A 280 28.72 -17.42 -10.56
CA SER A 280 27.65 -17.72 -9.60
C SER A 280 26.28 -17.24 -10.06
N VAL A 281 25.25 -17.88 -9.52
CA VAL A 281 23.85 -17.50 -9.71
C VAL A 281 23.18 -17.52 -8.33
N ALA A 282 22.44 -16.45 -8.02
CA ALA A 282 21.62 -16.36 -6.83
C ALA A 282 20.17 -16.02 -7.21
N ILE A 283 19.22 -16.42 -6.37
CA ILE A 283 17.80 -16.08 -6.50
C ILE A 283 17.34 -15.44 -5.20
N SER A 284 16.60 -14.34 -5.31
CA SER A 284 15.83 -13.75 -4.22
C SER A 284 14.36 -14.05 -4.48
N THR A 285 13.76 -14.89 -3.62
CA THR A 285 12.32 -15.17 -3.65
C THR A 285 11.51 -13.96 -3.21
N ALA A 286 12.02 -13.16 -2.27
CA ALA A 286 11.39 -11.92 -1.80
C ALA A 286 11.23 -10.86 -2.90
N LEU A 287 12.21 -10.74 -3.80
CA LEU A 287 12.14 -9.81 -4.94
C LEU A 287 11.62 -10.44 -6.23
N ASN A 288 11.46 -11.76 -6.26
CA ASN A 288 11.25 -12.54 -7.48
C ASN A 288 12.30 -12.21 -8.58
N LYS A 289 13.58 -12.12 -8.20
CA LYS A 289 14.69 -11.76 -9.09
C LYS A 289 15.83 -12.80 -9.04
N ALA A 290 16.57 -12.90 -10.14
CA ALA A 290 17.77 -13.73 -10.24
C ALA A 290 19.00 -12.88 -10.60
N ALA A 291 20.10 -13.05 -9.86
CA ALA A 291 21.37 -12.38 -10.13
C ALA A 291 22.36 -13.40 -10.68
N SER A 292 23.13 -12.98 -11.68
CA SER A 292 24.22 -13.75 -12.28
C SER A 292 25.49 -12.90 -12.27
N CYS A 293 26.63 -13.48 -11.86
CA CYS A 293 27.92 -12.79 -11.92
C CYS A 293 28.88 -13.50 -12.87
N GLY A 294 29.51 -12.71 -13.74
CA GLY A 294 30.39 -13.17 -14.80
C GLY A 294 30.99 -11.97 -15.55
N ASP A 295 32.16 -12.14 -16.18
CA ASP A 295 32.84 -11.10 -16.96
C ASP A 295 32.94 -9.72 -16.27
N ASN A 296 33.20 -9.72 -14.96
CA ASN A 296 33.25 -8.49 -14.14
C ASN A 296 31.93 -7.68 -14.13
N SER A 297 30.81 -8.35 -14.39
CA SER A 297 29.48 -7.77 -14.39
C SER A 297 28.50 -8.60 -13.57
N ILE A 298 27.54 -7.91 -12.94
CA ILE A 298 26.38 -8.53 -12.31
C ILE A 298 25.16 -8.17 -13.17
N LYS A 299 24.42 -9.19 -13.60
CA LYS A 299 23.17 -9.01 -14.34
C LYS A 299 22.01 -9.55 -13.52
N ILE A 300 21.03 -8.70 -13.26
CA ILE A 300 19.83 -9.03 -12.49
C ILE A 300 18.63 -9.15 -13.44
N HIS A 301 17.95 -10.28 -13.40
CA HIS A 301 16.76 -10.60 -14.18
C HIS A 301 15.54 -10.62 -13.28
N GLU A 302 14.41 -10.24 -13.86
CA GLU A 302 13.13 -10.54 -13.25
C GLU A 302 12.72 -11.97 -13.58
N LEU A 303 12.19 -12.70 -12.59
CA LEU A 303 11.75 -14.08 -12.82
C LEU A 303 10.36 -14.14 -13.48
N SER A 304 9.60 -13.05 -13.41
CA SER A 304 8.29 -12.85 -14.05
C SER A 304 8.42 -12.78 -15.58
N ASP A 305 9.28 -11.88 -16.07
CA ASP A 305 9.63 -11.76 -17.48
C ASP A 305 11.12 -12.09 -17.70
N ARG A 306 11.35 -13.29 -18.21
CA ARG A 306 12.68 -13.90 -18.32
C ARG A 306 13.58 -13.21 -19.33
N LYS A 307 13.02 -12.38 -20.23
CA LYS A 307 13.77 -11.67 -21.28
C LYS A 307 14.37 -10.35 -20.81
N ASP A 308 13.79 -9.75 -19.77
CA ASP A 308 14.20 -8.41 -19.33
C ASP A 308 15.31 -8.44 -18.29
N ILE A 309 16.40 -7.75 -18.62
CA ILE A 309 17.50 -7.49 -17.69
C ILE A 309 17.13 -6.22 -16.90
N SER A 310 16.68 -6.42 -15.67
CA SER A 310 16.27 -5.32 -14.77
C SER A 310 17.41 -4.36 -14.43
N SER A 311 18.64 -4.87 -14.29
CA SER A 311 19.81 -4.03 -14.03
C SER A 311 21.12 -4.73 -14.36
N ILE A 312 22.11 -3.94 -14.75
CA ILE A 312 23.49 -4.37 -15.01
C ILE A 312 24.39 -3.52 -14.13
N ILE A 313 25.23 -4.17 -13.34
CA ILE A 313 26.29 -3.54 -12.56
C ILE A 313 27.60 -3.93 -13.20
N GLN A 314 28.35 -2.96 -13.72
CA GLN A 314 29.73 -3.19 -14.16
C GLN A 314 30.65 -2.83 -13.02
N LEU A 315 31.63 -3.70 -12.78
CA LEU A 315 32.67 -3.48 -11.77
C LEU A 315 33.95 -3.02 -12.47
N ASP A 316 34.73 -2.21 -11.76
CA ASP A 316 36.00 -1.72 -12.28
C ASP A 316 37.00 -2.85 -12.54
N ASP A 317 37.93 -2.62 -13.47
CA ASP A 317 38.94 -3.61 -13.89
C ASP A 317 39.83 -4.13 -12.75
N GLU A 318 39.94 -3.40 -11.64
CA GLU A 318 40.68 -3.83 -10.44
C GLU A 318 39.99 -5.00 -9.72
N ASN A 319 38.68 -5.17 -9.89
CA ASN A 319 37.84 -6.18 -9.25
C ASN A 319 37.71 -7.48 -10.07
N LYS A 320 38.58 -7.69 -11.05
CA LYS A 320 38.59 -8.89 -11.90
C LYS A 320 38.68 -10.18 -11.08
N GLY A 321 37.78 -11.10 -11.41
CA GLY A 321 37.65 -12.42 -10.80
C GLY A 321 36.51 -12.44 -9.80
N LEU A 322 35.26 -12.44 -10.27
CA LEU A 322 34.09 -12.63 -9.41
C LEU A 322 34.05 -14.07 -8.89
N ASP A 323 33.45 -14.33 -7.73
CA ASP A 323 33.39 -15.69 -7.17
C ASP A 323 31.97 -16.10 -6.82
N GLN A 324 31.41 -15.60 -5.71
CA GLN A 324 30.09 -16.01 -5.22
C GLN A 324 29.12 -14.84 -5.11
N LEU A 325 27.82 -15.11 -5.28
CA LEU A 325 26.71 -14.20 -4.97
C LEU A 325 25.85 -14.74 -3.84
N SER A 326 25.37 -13.85 -2.97
CA SER A 326 24.33 -14.18 -1.99
C SER A 326 23.47 -12.96 -1.67
N TRP A 327 22.16 -13.13 -1.73
CA TRP A 327 21.19 -12.17 -1.20
C TRP A 327 20.95 -12.39 0.29
N THR A 328 20.51 -11.34 0.97
CA THR A 328 19.77 -11.45 2.23
C THR A 328 18.38 -12.05 1.98
N ASP A 329 17.79 -12.69 2.99
CA ASP A 329 16.51 -13.38 2.85
C ASP A 329 15.36 -12.42 2.46
N ASP A 330 15.44 -11.16 2.90
CA ASP A 330 14.50 -10.08 2.55
C ASP A 330 14.77 -9.43 1.17
N GLY A 331 15.91 -9.76 0.54
CA GLY A 331 16.34 -9.22 -0.73
C GLY A 331 16.80 -7.75 -0.70
N GLN A 332 17.04 -7.15 0.47
CA GLN A 332 17.54 -5.77 0.54
C GLN A 332 19.00 -5.65 0.08
N LEU A 333 19.87 -6.59 0.48
CA LEU A 333 21.31 -6.52 0.23
C LEU A 333 21.79 -7.71 -0.62
N LEU A 334 22.64 -7.42 -1.60
CA LEU A 334 23.32 -8.40 -2.45
C LEU A 334 24.83 -8.35 -2.18
N ALA A 335 25.39 -9.43 -1.64
CA ALA A 335 26.83 -9.60 -1.46
C ALA A 335 27.46 -10.34 -2.63
N LEU A 336 28.59 -9.81 -3.11
CA LEU A 336 29.45 -10.39 -4.13
C LEU A 336 30.88 -10.52 -3.58
N SER A 337 31.46 -11.70 -3.64
CA SER A 337 32.90 -11.89 -3.39
C SER A 337 33.71 -11.87 -4.68
N THR A 338 34.97 -11.46 -4.56
CA THR A 338 36.00 -11.63 -5.60
C THR A 338 37.01 -12.70 -5.18
N GLN A 339 37.64 -13.33 -6.16
CA GLN A 339 38.76 -14.26 -6.00
C GLN A 339 40.01 -13.57 -5.42
N ARG A 340 40.02 -12.23 -5.40
CA ARG A 340 41.08 -11.42 -4.81
C ARG A 340 40.87 -11.14 -3.33
N GLY A 341 39.75 -11.59 -2.74
CA GLY A 341 39.49 -11.42 -1.31
C GLY A 341 38.79 -10.12 -0.94
N THR A 342 38.02 -9.54 -1.88
CA THR A 342 37.15 -8.39 -1.59
C THR A 342 35.69 -8.83 -1.57
N LEU A 343 34.88 -8.21 -0.70
CA LEU A 343 33.44 -8.40 -0.62
C LEU A 343 32.73 -7.07 -0.91
N HIS A 344 31.94 -7.03 -1.96
CA HIS A 344 31.12 -5.88 -2.34
C HIS A 344 29.68 -6.14 -1.94
N VAL A 345 29.03 -5.18 -1.27
CA VAL A 345 27.63 -5.27 -0.89
C VAL A 345 26.84 -4.16 -1.58
N PHE A 346 25.78 -4.54 -2.28
CA PHE A 346 24.91 -3.64 -3.04
C PHE A 346 23.49 -3.60 -2.46
N LEU A 347 22.89 -2.42 -2.45
CA LEU A 347 21.48 -2.23 -2.11
C LEU A 347 20.60 -2.54 -3.32
N THR A 348 19.74 -3.54 -3.20
CA THR A 348 18.79 -3.98 -4.24
C THR A 348 17.37 -3.49 -4.03
N LYS A 349 16.95 -3.22 -2.79
CA LYS A 349 15.64 -2.65 -2.46
C LYS A 349 15.77 -1.70 -1.27
N LEU A 350 15.24 -0.49 -1.41
CA LEU A 350 15.09 0.44 -0.27
C LEU A 350 13.70 0.25 0.34
N PRO A 351 13.57 0.20 1.69
CA PRO A 351 12.28 0.29 2.36
C PRO A 351 11.51 1.56 1.94
N ILE A 352 10.24 1.41 1.57
CA ILE A 352 9.38 2.54 1.19
C ILE A 352 8.84 3.17 2.48
N LEU A 353 9.64 4.05 3.06
CA LEU A 353 9.30 4.83 4.23
C LEU A 353 9.19 6.29 3.82
N GLY A 354 8.00 6.85 4.02
CA GLY A 354 7.70 8.23 3.71
C GLY A 354 6.36 8.62 4.29
N ASP A 355 6.27 9.90 4.63
CA ASP A 355 5.13 10.56 5.25
C ASP A 355 5.00 12.01 4.76
N SER A 356 3.84 12.62 5.00
CA SER A 356 3.52 13.97 4.53
C SER A 356 2.75 14.78 5.58
N TYR A 357 3.06 16.07 5.69
CA TYR A 357 2.25 17.03 6.43
C TYR A 357 1.99 18.25 5.54
N GLY A 358 0.73 18.48 5.19
CA GLY A 358 0.39 19.48 4.19
C GLY A 358 1.08 19.15 2.86
N THR A 359 1.86 20.09 2.34
CA THR A 359 2.67 19.96 1.12
C THR A 359 4.10 19.47 1.36
N ARG A 360 4.53 19.36 2.64
CA ARG A 360 5.87 18.93 3.01
C ARG A 360 5.95 17.41 3.10
N LEU A 361 6.97 16.84 2.46
CA LEU A 361 7.23 15.42 2.38
C LEU A 361 8.53 15.09 3.13
N ALA A 362 8.54 13.97 3.85
CA ALA A 362 9.76 13.34 4.35
C ALA A 362 9.79 11.89 3.90
N TYR A 363 10.88 11.46 3.27
CA TYR A 363 11.01 10.10 2.77
C TYR A 363 12.46 9.60 2.80
N LEU A 364 12.60 8.28 2.92
CA LEU A 364 13.88 7.61 2.93
C LEU A 364 14.50 7.63 1.53
N THR A 365 15.72 8.17 1.44
CA THR A 365 16.53 8.22 0.20
C THR A 365 17.70 7.25 0.24
N SER A 366 18.21 6.94 1.43
CA SER A 366 19.22 5.91 1.71
C SER A 366 18.90 5.24 3.03
N LEU A 367 19.53 4.11 3.37
CA LEU A 367 19.25 3.38 4.62
C LEU A 367 19.42 4.25 5.88
N LEU A 368 20.25 5.29 5.82
CA LEU A 368 20.55 6.21 6.92
C LEU A 368 20.31 7.68 6.55
N GLU A 369 19.59 7.95 5.45
CA GLU A 369 19.31 9.33 5.01
C GLU A 369 17.83 9.51 4.73
N VAL A 370 17.25 10.53 5.36
CA VAL A 370 15.88 10.98 5.12
C VAL A 370 15.92 12.34 4.46
N THR A 371 15.26 12.47 3.31
CA THR A 371 15.13 13.75 2.62
C THR A 371 13.78 14.36 2.93
N VAL A 372 13.79 15.65 3.28
CA VAL A 372 12.63 16.48 3.49
C VAL A 372 12.55 17.48 2.34
N CYS A 373 11.39 17.61 1.70
CA CYS A 373 11.21 18.59 0.64
C CYS A 373 9.77 19.08 0.57
N ASN A 374 9.58 20.28 0.02
CA ASN A 374 8.29 20.81 -0.34
C ASN A 374 8.34 21.27 -1.81
N GLN A 375 7.93 20.39 -2.71
CA GLN A 375 7.96 20.68 -4.14
C GLN A 375 6.96 21.77 -4.53
N VAL A 376 5.83 21.86 -3.82
CA VAL A 376 4.74 22.78 -4.14
C VAL A 376 5.13 24.22 -3.80
N GLU A 377 5.84 24.42 -2.69
CA GLU A 377 6.33 25.75 -2.26
C GLU A 377 7.75 26.06 -2.80
N GLU A 378 8.28 25.20 -3.66
CA GLU A 378 9.63 25.33 -4.26
C GLU A 378 10.77 25.43 -3.23
N GLU A 379 10.61 24.79 -2.06
CA GLU A 379 11.66 24.76 -1.03
C GLU A 379 12.80 23.80 -1.43
N SER A 380 14.04 24.19 -1.11
CA SER A 380 15.20 23.34 -1.34
C SER A 380 15.15 22.10 -0.44
N PRO A 381 15.41 20.89 -0.98
CA PRO A 381 15.38 19.67 -0.18
C PRO A 381 16.48 19.67 0.89
N VAL A 382 16.14 19.17 2.08
CA VAL A 382 17.04 19.00 3.23
C VAL A 382 17.26 17.51 3.46
N THR A 383 18.51 17.05 3.36
CA THR A 383 18.91 15.68 3.69
C THR A 383 19.36 15.58 5.14
N ILE A 384 18.70 14.72 5.91
CA ILE A 384 18.98 14.45 7.32
C ILE A 384 19.69 13.10 7.40
N GLU A 385 20.92 13.11 7.93
CA GLU A 385 21.66 11.90 8.28
C GLU A 385 21.14 11.35 9.62
N VAL A 386 20.71 10.09 9.62
CA VAL A 386 20.09 9.41 10.76
C VAL A 386 21.07 8.39 11.34
N GLU A 387 21.09 8.29 12.68
CA GLU A 387 22.00 7.38 13.40
C GLU A 387 21.64 5.89 13.27
N VAL A 388 20.39 5.59 12.93
CA VAL A 388 19.87 4.22 12.79
C VAL A 388 19.01 4.10 11.55
N GLU A 389 18.87 2.87 11.05
CA GLU A 389 17.92 2.57 9.98
C GLU A 389 16.48 2.70 10.52
N PRO A 390 15.70 3.67 10.02
CA PRO A 390 14.37 3.92 10.56
C PRO A 390 13.38 2.82 10.13
N THR A 391 12.45 2.48 11.02
CA THR A 391 11.28 1.64 10.69
C THR A 391 10.04 2.47 10.39
N PHE A 392 10.02 3.73 10.82
CA PHE A 392 8.99 4.71 10.49
C PHE A 392 9.59 6.13 10.42
N ILE A 393 8.90 6.99 9.67
CA ILE A 393 9.20 8.42 9.54
C ILE A 393 7.88 9.15 9.79
N ALA A 394 7.92 10.24 10.54
CA ALA A 394 6.81 11.16 10.71
C ALA A 394 7.30 12.59 10.45
N VAL A 395 6.48 13.39 9.78
CA VAL A 395 6.81 14.78 9.46
C VAL A 395 5.72 15.71 10.00
N GLY A 396 6.14 16.85 10.51
CA GLY A 396 5.29 17.98 10.87
C GLY A 396 5.71 19.23 10.11
N PRO A 397 5.12 20.39 10.44
CA PRO A 397 5.49 21.67 9.84
C PRO A 397 6.98 21.99 10.04
N TYR A 398 7.49 21.85 11.26
CA TYR A 398 8.84 22.28 11.65
C TYR A 398 9.74 21.14 12.11
N HIS A 399 9.21 19.92 12.20
CA HIS A 399 9.92 18.79 12.80
C HIS A 399 9.82 17.53 11.96
N VAL A 400 10.84 16.70 12.07
CA VAL A 400 10.86 15.33 11.55
C VAL A 400 11.22 14.38 12.68
N ALA A 401 10.47 13.30 12.80
CA ALA A 401 10.77 12.22 13.71
C ALA A 401 11.05 10.95 12.89
N VAL A 402 12.13 10.28 13.26
CA VAL A 402 12.47 8.96 12.74
C VAL A 402 12.58 8.02 13.92
N GLY A 403 12.18 6.76 13.76
CA GLY A 403 12.29 5.84 14.89
C GLY A 403 12.44 4.40 14.49
N MET A 404 12.91 3.64 15.46
CA MET A 404 13.19 2.22 15.37
C MET A 404 12.79 1.57 16.70
N ASN A 405 12.00 0.51 16.63
CA ASN A 405 11.48 -0.21 17.80
C ASN A 405 10.74 0.72 18.79
N ASN A 406 11.29 0.94 19.98
CA ASN A 406 10.72 1.76 21.03
C ASN A 406 11.39 3.14 21.16
N ARG A 407 12.28 3.53 20.24
CA ARG A 407 12.96 4.84 20.28
C ARG A 407 12.64 5.69 19.06
N ALA A 408 12.51 7.00 19.28
CA ALA A 408 12.37 7.99 18.22
C ALA A 408 13.34 9.16 18.43
N TRP A 409 13.94 9.63 17.33
CA TRP A 409 14.82 10.79 17.27
C TRP A 409 14.10 11.94 16.57
N PHE A 410 14.13 13.12 17.18
CA PHE A 410 13.46 14.32 16.68
C PHE A 410 14.48 15.31 16.13
N TYR A 411 14.19 15.86 14.95
CA TYR A 411 14.98 16.86 14.25
C TYR A 411 14.12 18.08 13.97
N ALA A 412 14.62 19.27 14.27
CA ALA A 412 14.02 20.54 13.88
C ALA A 412 14.54 20.99 12.51
N LEU A 413 13.63 21.47 11.66
CA LEU A 413 13.93 22.06 10.36
C LEU A 413 14.21 23.55 10.54
N VAL A 414 15.24 24.07 9.88
CA VAL A 414 15.64 25.48 9.99
C VAL A 414 15.13 26.26 8.77
N ASP A 415 14.36 27.33 9.00
CA ASP A 415 13.73 28.09 7.91
C ASP A 415 14.70 29.01 7.13
N GLN A 416 15.82 29.43 7.75
CA GLN A 416 16.71 30.45 7.18
C GLN A 416 17.87 29.89 6.36
N GLU A 417 18.25 28.63 6.57
CA GLU A 417 19.26 27.90 5.80
C GLU A 417 18.80 26.44 5.68
N PRO A 418 18.93 25.78 4.50
CA PRO A 418 18.60 24.37 4.37
C PRO A 418 19.48 23.55 5.31
N GLY A 419 18.88 23.11 6.42
CA GLY A 419 19.60 22.51 7.51
C GLY A 419 18.64 21.96 8.56
N PHE A 420 19.20 21.16 9.45
CA PHE A 420 18.45 20.52 10.52
C PHE A 420 19.25 20.57 11.82
N ASN A 421 18.53 20.57 12.94
CA ASN A 421 19.12 20.45 14.26
C ASN A 421 18.54 19.22 14.97
N LYS A 422 19.40 18.31 15.44
CA LYS A 422 18.96 17.20 16.28
C LYS A 422 18.53 17.76 17.64
N LEU A 423 17.28 17.52 18.03
CA LEU A 423 16.71 18.02 19.28
C LEU A 423 16.96 17.04 20.44
N LYS A 424 16.30 15.89 20.39
CA LYS A 424 16.30 14.86 21.46
C LYS A 424 15.92 13.49 20.92
N ASP A 425 16.25 12.45 21.67
CA ASP A 425 15.70 11.10 21.51
C ASP A 425 14.77 10.75 22.68
N ILE A 426 13.68 10.03 22.39
CA ILE A 426 12.69 9.58 23.37
C ILE A 426 12.56 8.07 23.28
N GLU A 427 12.63 7.42 24.44
CA GLU A 427 12.32 6.00 24.60
C GLU A 427 10.88 5.82 25.13
N TYR A 428 10.10 5.03 24.41
CA TYR A 428 8.71 4.70 24.74
C TYR A 428 8.63 3.35 25.46
N LEU A 429 7.51 3.14 26.15
CA LEU A 429 7.26 1.95 26.96
C LEU A 429 7.12 0.65 26.13
N GLY A 430 6.88 0.78 24.83
CA GLY A 430 6.70 -0.35 23.92
C GLY A 430 7.12 -0.01 22.50
N THR A 431 7.07 -1.00 21.62
CA THR A 431 7.38 -0.81 20.20
C THR A 431 6.36 0.13 19.56
N ILE A 432 6.85 1.18 18.92
CA ILE A 432 6.05 2.21 18.28
C ILE A 432 5.47 1.62 16.99
N ALA A 433 4.15 1.57 16.90
CA ALA A 433 3.43 1.11 15.72
C ALA A 433 3.28 2.23 14.68
N SER A 434 3.09 3.47 15.13
CA SER A 434 3.04 4.66 14.26
C SER A 434 3.24 5.94 15.08
N MET A 435 3.68 7.01 14.41
CA MET A 435 3.89 8.32 14.99
C MET A 435 3.33 9.40 14.07
N CYS A 436 2.80 10.47 14.64
CA CYS A 436 2.31 11.65 13.92
C CYS A 436 2.79 12.92 14.62
N LEU A 437 3.08 13.97 13.86
CA LEU A 437 3.59 15.23 14.37
C LEU A 437 2.66 16.38 13.96
N ASN A 438 2.57 17.41 14.79
CA ASN A 438 2.10 18.73 14.41
C ASN A 438 3.18 19.78 14.71
N SER A 439 2.83 21.06 14.85
CA SER A 439 3.79 22.14 15.12
C SER A 439 4.55 21.97 16.43
N ASP A 440 3.90 21.45 17.47
CA ASP A 440 4.43 21.51 18.85
C ASP A 440 4.40 20.15 19.56
N TYR A 441 3.63 19.20 19.05
CA TYR A 441 3.32 17.91 19.69
C TYR A 441 3.62 16.73 18.78
N ALA A 442 3.97 15.62 19.42
CA ALA A 442 4.10 14.31 18.81
C ALA A 442 3.13 13.32 19.47
N ALA A 443 2.47 12.51 18.65
CA ALA A 443 1.58 11.45 19.08
C ALA A 443 2.16 10.08 18.65
N ALA A 444 2.54 9.26 19.61
CA ALA A 444 3.12 7.94 19.39
C ALA A 444 2.15 6.83 19.82
N LEU A 445 1.81 5.91 18.92
CA LEU A 445 0.98 4.74 19.20
C LEU A 445 1.86 3.53 19.51
N PHE A 446 1.69 2.93 20.68
CA PHE A 446 2.34 1.68 21.07
C PHE A 446 1.40 0.86 21.95
N GLU A 447 1.41 -0.47 21.78
CA GLU A 447 0.59 -1.43 22.56
C GLU A 447 -0.92 -1.09 22.67
N GLY A 448 -1.44 -0.24 21.80
CA GLY A 448 -2.82 0.22 21.82
C GLY A 448 -3.13 1.40 22.74
N LYS A 449 -2.10 2.17 23.10
CA LYS A 449 -2.18 3.47 23.75
C LYS A 449 -1.47 4.51 22.89
N VAL A 450 -1.95 5.74 22.94
CA VAL A 450 -1.33 6.90 22.27
C VAL A 450 -0.73 7.81 23.33
N GLN A 451 0.58 8.06 23.23
CA GLN A 451 1.25 9.06 24.04
C GLN A 451 1.38 10.35 23.26
N LEU A 452 0.69 11.39 23.73
CA LEU A 452 0.81 12.76 23.22
C LEU A 452 1.82 13.52 24.11
N HIS A 453 2.82 14.15 23.52
CA HIS A 453 3.79 14.96 24.27
C HIS A 453 4.31 16.13 23.45
N VAL A 454 4.89 17.12 24.12
CA VAL A 454 5.50 18.29 23.47
C VAL A 454 6.86 17.92 22.87
N ILE A 455 7.14 18.43 21.66
CA ILE A 455 8.42 18.24 20.95
C ILE A 455 9.48 19.17 21.54
N GLU A 456 9.20 20.47 21.64
CA GLU A 456 10.12 21.46 22.19
C GLU A 456 9.60 22.00 23.54
N GLY A 457 10.28 21.68 24.64
CA GLY A 457 9.90 22.10 25.99
C GLY A 457 11.10 22.20 26.91
N LYS A 458 11.06 23.11 27.90
CA LYS A 458 12.10 23.22 28.95
C LYS A 458 11.91 22.08 29.96
N ASP A 459 12.98 21.37 30.32
CA ASP A 459 12.99 20.16 31.16
C ASP A 459 12.40 20.31 32.59
N GLN A 460 12.00 21.52 33.02
CA GLN A 460 11.60 21.75 34.42
C GLN A 460 10.15 21.31 34.77
N ASP A 461 9.31 20.90 33.80
CA ASP A 461 7.90 20.54 34.01
C ASP A 461 7.48 19.19 33.38
N GLU A 462 8.28 18.13 33.55
CA GLU A 462 8.08 16.81 32.90
C GLU A 462 6.68 16.18 33.12
N LYS A 463 6.02 16.42 34.26
CA LYS A 463 4.70 15.85 34.57
C LYS A 463 3.52 16.49 33.83
N LYS A 464 3.72 17.65 33.19
CA LYS A 464 2.70 18.34 32.39
C LYS A 464 2.96 18.29 30.88
N GLN A 465 4.04 17.65 30.44
CA GLN A 465 4.46 17.66 29.03
C GLN A 465 4.06 16.41 28.24
N MET A 466 3.42 15.42 28.88
CA MET A 466 2.89 14.23 28.21
C MET A 466 1.57 13.75 28.80
N LYS A 467 0.73 13.13 27.97
CA LYS A 467 -0.50 12.44 28.38
C LYS A 467 -0.70 11.16 27.58
N LEU A 468 -1.22 10.13 28.24
CA LEU A 468 -1.53 8.83 27.65
C LEU A 468 -3.03 8.70 27.41
N PHE A 469 -3.39 8.30 26.20
CA PHE A 469 -4.75 7.98 25.82
C PHE A 469 -4.88 6.48 25.52
N PRO A 470 -6.00 5.85 25.90
CA PRO A 470 -7.09 6.41 26.69
C PRO A 470 -6.70 6.55 28.19
N ASP A 471 -7.26 7.54 28.89
CA ASP A 471 -6.99 7.79 30.31
C ASP A 471 -7.34 6.61 31.25
N ASN A 472 -8.12 5.64 30.76
CA ASN A 472 -8.56 4.49 31.53
C ASN A 472 -8.47 3.24 30.65
N ASP A 473 -7.75 2.21 31.14
CA ASP A 473 -7.56 0.93 30.43
C ASP A 473 -8.88 0.21 30.08
N ARG A 474 -9.97 0.64 30.72
CA ARG A 474 -11.34 0.19 30.44
C ARG A 474 -11.92 0.74 29.13
N LYS A 475 -11.41 1.84 28.58
CA LYS A 475 -11.97 2.51 27.37
C LYS A 475 -11.61 1.82 26.04
N GLY A 476 -11.09 0.60 26.07
CA GLY A 476 -10.72 -0.17 24.88
C GLY A 476 -9.30 0.13 24.38
N ARG A 477 -8.88 -0.63 23.36
CA ARG A 477 -7.54 -0.52 22.74
C ARG A 477 -7.61 0.42 21.55
N ILE A 478 -6.66 1.36 21.44
CA ILE A 478 -6.51 2.21 20.26
C ILE A 478 -5.84 1.41 19.14
N LEU A 479 -6.44 1.42 17.96
CA LEU A 479 -5.92 0.71 16.78
C LEU A 479 -5.19 1.65 15.81
N CYS A 480 -5.60 2.92 15.77
CA CYS A 480 -5.04 3.93 14.88
C CYS A 480 -5.21 5.33 15.48
N HIS A 481 -4.37 6.25 15.02
CA HIS A 481 -4.47 7.66 15.35
C HIS A 481 -4.04 8.53 14.17
N ALA A 482 -4.41 9.80 14.23
CA ALA A 482 -3.95 10.84 13.33
C ALA A 482 -3.92 12.16 14.09
N LEU A 483 -2.95 13.02 13.77
CA LEU A 483 -2.77 14.32 14.42
C LEU A 483 -2.88 15.42 13.36
N THR A 484 -3.79 16.36 13.57
CA THR A 484 -3.88 17.61 12.80
C THR A 484 -3.24 18.76 13.59
N ALA A 485 -3.34 19.99 13.08
CA ALA A 485 -2.91 21.18 13.83
C ALA A 485 -3.58 21.21 15.22
N ASP A 486 -4.91 21.05 15.27
CA ASP A 486 -5.69 21.29 16.48
C ASP A 486 -6.22 20.01 17.16
N PHE A 487 -6.33 18.90 16.42
CA PHE A 487 -7.04 17.71 16.89
C PHE A 487 -6.18 16.43 16.82
N LEU A 488 -6.25 15.63 17.88
CA LEU A 488 -5.85 14.23 17.88
C LEU A 488 -7.09 13.36 17.66
N TYR A 489 -7.10 12.62 16.56
CA TYR A 489 -8.11 11.62 16.25
C TYR A 489 -7.57 10.23 16.58
N TYR A 490 -8.38 9.37 17.21
CA TYR A 490 -8.04 7.96 17.35
C TYR A 490 -9.24 7.03 17.24
N GLY A 491 -8.99 5.84 16.68
CA GLY A 491 -9.97 4.77 16.50
C GLY A 491 -9.75 3.63 17.49
N THR A 492 -10.84 3.06 18.02
CA THR A 492 -10.80 2.00 19.04
C THR A 492 -11.36 0.66 18.55
N ASP A 493 -10.96 -0.43 19.21
CA ASP A 493 -11.47 -1.79 18.94
C ASP A 493 -12.74 -2.14 19.76
N VAL A 494 -13.56 -3.04 19.22
CA VAL A 494 -14.70 -3.65 19.92
C VAL A 494 -14.16 -4.67 20.92
N SER A 495 -13.94 -4.28 22.18
CA SER A 495 -13.87 -5.30 23.23
C SER A 495 -14.36 -4.84 24.61
N ALA A 496 -15.52 -5.40 24.97
CA ALA A 496 -15.87 -5.93 26.30
C ALA A 496 -16.23 -4.99 27.48
N ILE A 497 -16.92 -3.86 27.29
CA ILE A 497 -17.57 -3.16 28.43
C ILE A 497 -19.06 -2.86 28.21
N ARG A 498 -19.82 -3.07 29.29
CA ARG A 498 -21.26 -2.85 29.53
C ARG A 498 -21.74 -1.40 29.39
N GLU A 499 -21.11 -0.57 28.57
CA GLU A 499 -21.66 0.73 28.21
C GLU A 499 -22.55 0.58 26.97
N LYS A 500 -23.71 1.24 26.98
CA LYS A 500 -24.72 1.08 25.92
C LYS A 500 -24.23 1.52 24.53
N ASN A 501 -23.18 2.36 24.43
CA ASN A 501 -22.58 2.86 23.18
C ASN A 501 -21.09 3.24 23.40
N PRO A 502 -20.11 2.36 23.12
CA PRO A 502 -18.70 2.75 23.17
C PRO A 502 -18.35 3.71 22.00
N PRO A 503 -17.47 4.70 22.21
CA PRO A 503 -17.03 5.58 21.15
C PRO A 503 -15.96 4.90 20.29
N PHE A 504 -16.17 4.89 18.98
CA PHE A 504 -15.34 4.21 18.00
C PHE A 504 -14.33 5.14 17.33
N VAL A 505 -14.68 6.41 17.24
CA VAL A 505 -13.79 7.50 16.85
C VAL A 505 -13.89 8.57 17.94
N VAL A 506 -12.74 8.99 18.46
CA VAL A 506 -12.64 10.04 19.46
C VAL A 506 -11.80 11.19 18.92
N SER A 507 -12.26 12.43 19.10
CA SER A 507 -11.49 13.63 18.81
C SER A 507 -11.11 14.34 20.10
N VAL A 508 -9.82 14.59 20.26
CA VAL A 508 -9.22 15.28 21.41
C VAL A 508 -8.66 16.60 20.92
N LEU A 509 -8.98 17.70 21.60
CA LEU A 509 -8.36 19.00 21.36
C LEU A 509 -6.93 18.97 21.91
N VAL A 510 -5.95 19.32 21.08
CA VAL A 510 -4.54 19.20 21.42
C VAL A 510 -4.09 20.31 22.39
N GLU A 511 -4.75 21.47 22.39
CA GLU A 511 -4.42 22.57 23.31
C GLU A 511 -4.78 22.23 24.77
N ASP A 512 -5.98 21.67 24.99
CA ASP A 512 -6.50 21.35 26.33
C ASP A 512 -6.32 19.88 26.75
N TRP A 513 -5.97 19.01 25.81
CA TRP A 513 -5.92 17.54 25.97
C TRP A 513 -7.26 16.92 26.40
N GLU A 514 -8.37 17.58 26.05
CA GLU A 514 -9.73 17.14 26.39
C GLU A 514 -10.46 16.53 25.20
N THR A 515 -11.33 15.55 25.48
CA THR A 515 -12.17 14.93 24.46
C THR A 515 -13.34 15.85 24.11
N VAL A 516 -13.40 16.29 22.85
CA VAL A 516 -14.45 17.22 22.38
C VAL A 516 -15.61 16.48 21.75
N ASN A 517 -15.35 15.45 20.95
CA ASN A 517 -16.39 14.70 20.25
C ASN A 517 -16.07 13.21 20.26
N SER A 518 -17.14 12.41 20.23
CA SER A 518 -17.08 10.96 20.24
C SER A 518 -18.18 10.40 19.35
N TYR A 519 -17.79 9.70 18.29
CA TYR A 519 -18.72 9.08 17.36
C TYR A 519 -18.80 7.56 17.60
N SER A 520 -20.02 7.03 17.67
CA SER A 520 -20.25 5.59 17.81
C SER A 520 -20.59 4.94 16.47
N HIS A 521 -19.86 3.88 16.12
CA HIS A 521 -20.05 3.05 14.93
C HIS A 521 -20.47 1.62 15.32
N SER A 522 -20.81 0.77 14.37
CA SER A 522 -21.21 -0.62 14.65
C SER A 522 -20.03 -1.60 14.75
N VAL A 523 -18.86 -1.19 14.22
CA VAL A 523 -17.65 -1.99 14.06
C VAL A 523 -16.43 -1.18 14.52
N GLY A 524 -15.38 -1.84 15.00
CA GLY A 524 -14.10 -1.23 15.38
C GLY A 524 -13.47 -0.45 14.22
N VAL A 525 -12.74 0.62 14.53
CA VAL A 525 -12.13 1.49 13.52
C VAL A 525 -10.65 1.17 13.38
N ARG A 526 -10.27 0.72 12.18
CA ARG A 526 -8.91 0.26 11.87
C ARG A 526 -7.97 1.38 11.48
N LYS A 527 -8.46 2.37 10.72
CA LYS A 527 -7.68 3.53 10.23
C LYS A 527 -8.52 4.80 10.20
N VAL A 528 -7.86 5.94 10.41
CA VAL A 528 -8.46 7.28 10.40
C VAL A 528 -7.60 8.24 9.58
N PHE A 529 -8.24 9.10 8.78
CA PHE A 529 -7.61 10.04 7.85
C PHE A 529 -8.33 11.40 7.88
N PRO A 530 -7.87 12.34 8.71
CA PRO A 530 -8.47 13.67 8.80
C PRO A 530 -8.15 14.53 7.58
N ASP A 531 -9.04 15.47 7.24
CA ASP A 531 -8.74 16.52 6.26
C ASP A 531 -7.70 17.50 6.82
N VAL A 532 -7.11 18.33 5.95
CA VAL A 532 -6.00 19.23 6.29
C VAL A 532 -6.34 20.15 7.48
N ILE A 533 -7.60 20.52 7.64
CA ILE A 533 -8.09 21.39 8.74
C ILE A 533 -8.45 20.56 9.98
N GLY A 534 -8.71 19.26 9.83
CA GLY A 534 -9.20 18.39 10.90
C GLY A 534 -10.67 18.58 11.22
N THR A 535 -11.47 19.02 10.26
CA THR A 535 -12.94 19.14 10.39
C THR A 535 -13.67 17.89 9.91
N ARG A 536 -13.10 17.18 8.93
CA ARG A 536 -13.67 15.96 8.36
C ARG A 536 -12.71 14.81 8.58
N LEU A 537 -13.27 13.61 8.66
CA LEU A 537 -12.49 12.40 8.88
C LEU A 537 -13.01 11.28 8.00
N VAL A 538 -12.15 10.72 7.15
CA VAL A 538 -12.42 9.41 6.55
C VAL A 538 -11.91 8.34 7.49
N PHE A 539 -12.71 7.31 7.77
CA PHE A 539 -12.25 6.17 8.55
C PHE A 539 -12.60 4.85 7.86
N ILE A 540 -11.78 3.83 8.11
CA ILE A 540 -11.97 2.47 7.61
C ILE A 540 -12.24 1.56 8.80
N ASP A 541 -13.34 0.82 8.74
CA ASP A 541 -13.72 -0.12 9.80
C ASP A 541 -12.97 -1.47 9.69
N ASN A 542 -13.14 -2.34 10.68
CA ASN A 542 -12.54 -3.69 10.66
C ASN A 542 -13.12 -4.62 9.57
N LYS A 543 -14.20 -4.24 8.88
CA LYS A 543 -14.73 -4.96 7.71
C LYS A 543 -14.17 -4.42 6.39
N ASN A 544 -13.24 -3.47 6.44
CA ASN A 544 -12.66 -2.75 5.31
C ASN A 544 -13.69 -1.93 4.51
N SER A 545 -14.73 -1.44 5.17
CA SER A 545 -15.67 -0.45 4.62
C SER A 545 -15.22 0.97 4.99
N GLY A 546 -15.35 1.90 4.04
CA GLY A 546 -14.95 3.29 4.20
C GLY A 546 -16.13 4.23 4.48
N PHE A 547 -15.95 5.15 5.41
CA PHE A 547 -16.96 6.13 5.82
C PHE A 547 -16.35 7.53 5.96
N LEU A 548 -17.14 8.56 5.68
CA LEU A 548 -16.81 9.96 5.90
C LEU A 548 -17.62 10.53 7.06
N LEU A 549 -16.94 10.94 8.12
CA LEU A 549 -17.49 11.66 9.26
C LEU A 549 -17.33 13.17 9.07
N SER A 550 -18.44 13.89 9.19
CA SER A 550 -18.50 15.36 9.12
C SER A 550 -18.68 15.99 10.51
N PRO A 551 -18.37 17.30 10.69
CA PRO A 551 -18.43 17.99 11.99
C PRO A 551 -19.75 17.87 12.75
N ALA A 552 -20.87 17.68 12.04
CA ALA A 552 -22.20 17.55 12.63
C ALA A 552 -22.57 16.11 13.05
N ASN A 553 -21.58 15.21 13.18
CA ASN A 553 -21.76 13.77 13.38
C ASN A 553 -22.59 13.06 12.30
N SER A 554 -22.75 13.70 11.14
CA SER A 554 -23.26 13.04 9.94
C SER A 554 -22.18 12.14 9.36
N CYS A 555 -22.54 10.87 9.15
CA CYS A 555 -21.67 9.84 8.62
C CYS A 555 -22.20 9.39 7.26
N PHE A 556 -21.35 9.40 6.25
CA PHE A 556 -21.68 9.00 4.89
C PHE A 556 -20.85 7.78 4.50
N GLU A 557 -21.50 6.73 4.02
CA GLU A 557 -20.80 5.56 3.47
C GLU A 557 -20.19 5.92 2.10
N LEU A 558 -18.95 5.48 1.87
CA LEU A 558 -18.25 5.76 0.62
C LEU A 558 -18.74 4.82 -0.50
N PRO A 559 -19.21 5.35 -1.64
CA PRO A 559 -19.73 4.51 -2.71
C PRO A 559 -18.62 3.69 -3.37
N ASN A 560 -18.91 2.42 -3.68
CA ASN A 560 -17.99 1.49 -4.37
C ASN A 560 -16.60 1.38 -3.72
N PHE A 561 -16.53 1.43 -2.39
CA PHE A 561 -15.28 1.34 -1.65
C PHE A 561 -14.72 -0.10 -1.71
N SER A 562 -13.52 -0.28 -2.25
CA SER A 562 -12.87 -1.59 -2.35
C SER A 562 -12.28 -2.02 -0.99
N PRO A 563 -12.42 -3.30 -0.59
CA PRO A 563 -11.85 -3.81 0.66
C PRO A 563 -10.31 -3.89 0.63
N THR A 564 -9.68 -3.70 -0.54
CA THR A 564 -8.22 -3.67 -0.72
C THR A 564 -7.60 -2.32 -0.39
N ILE A 565 -8.40 -1.28 -0.19
CA ILE A 565 -7.89 0.08 0.05
C ILE A 565 -7.04 0.12 1.33
N THR A 566 -5.82 0.62 1.18
CA THR A 566 -4.83 0.67 2.26
C THR A 566 -4.70 2.06 2.87
N GLY A 567 -4.97 3.12 2.11
CA GLY A 567 -4.82 4.50 2.59
C GLY A 567 -5.73 5.51 1.91
N VAL A 568 -5.82 6.71 2.50
CA VAL A 568 -6.58 7.86 2.00
C VAL A 568 -5.71 9.12 2.10
N LEU A 569 -5.73 9.95 1.06
CA LEU A 569 -5.05 11.25 1.02
C LEU A 569 -6.05 12.34 0.64
N TRP A 570 -6.05 13.44 1.38
CA TRP A 570 -6.85 14.62 1.06
C TRP A 570 -6.12 15.53 0.10
N ASP A 571 -6.86 16.27 -0.75
CA ASP A 571 -6.26 17.29 -1.59
C ASP A 571 -5.75 18.45 -0.73
N ASN A 572 -4.48 18.80 -0.92
CA ASN A 572 -3.86 19.95 -0.25
C ASN A 572 -4.13 21.28 -0.97
N TRP A 573 -4.74 21.24 -2.15
CA TRP A 573 -5.12 22.44 -2.89
C TRP A 573 -6.24 23.21 -2.18
N HIS A 574 -6.01 24.49 -1.89
CA HIS A 574 -6.92 25.30 -1.06
C HIS A 574 -8.32 25.50 -1.65
N ALA A 575 -8.49 25.35 -2.97
CA ALA A 575 -9.79 25.51 -3.62
C ALA A 575 -10.70 24.27 -3.46
N ASP A 576 -10.11 23.06 -3.34
CA ASP A 576 -10.84 21.78 -3.40
C ASP A 576 -10.88 21.04 -2.07
N ARG A 577 -11.33 21.73 -1.01
CA ARG A 577 -11.38 21.21 0.38
C ARG A 577 -12.39 20.07 0.63
N GLY A 578 -12.90 19.45 -0.43
CA GLY A 578 -13.85 18.33 -0.39
C GLY A 578 -13.41 17.14 -1.24
N VAL A 579 -12.23 17.18 -1.87
CA VAL A 579 -11.73 16.11 -2.73
C VAL A 579 -10.68 15.30 -1.96
N PHE A 580 -10.77 13.99 -2.07
CA PHE A 580 -9.77 13.08 -1.52
C PHE A 580 -9.65 11.84 -2.41
N VAL A 581 -8.54 11.13 -2.25
CA VAL A 581 -8.28 9.88 -2.95
C VAL A 581 -8.13 8.74 -1.96
N ALA A 582 -8.71 7.60 -2.30
CA ALA A 582 -8.47 6.34 -1.60
C ALA A 582 -7.66 5.43 -2.53
N TYR A 583 -6.63 4.77 -2.03
CA TYR A 583 -5.74 3.97 -2.88
C TYR A 583 -5.54 2.56 -2.33
N ASP A 584 -5.38 1.62 -3.26
CA ASP A 584 -4.82 0.29 -3.02
C ASP A 584 -3.46 0.17 -3.73
N ASP A 585 -2.91 -1.04 -3.82
CA ASP A 585 -1.59 -1.27 -4.41
C ASP A 585 -1.57 -1.07 -5.95
N ASP A 586 -2.74 -1.08 -6.61
CA ASP A 586 -2.86 -1.08 -8.08
C ASP A 586 -3.64 0.13 -8.64
N LYS A 587 -4.48 0.78 -7.83
CA LYS A 587 -5.44 1.81 -8.25
C LYS A 587 -5.65 2.89 -7.20
N VAL A 588 -5.99 4.07 -7.70
CA VAL A 588 -6.36 5.25 -6.93
C VAL A 588 -7.78 5.67 -7.32
N TYR A 589 -8.68 5.76 -6.35
CA TYR A 589 -10.08 6.15 -6.49
C TYR A 589 -10.27 7.58 -6.02
N THR A 590 -10.77 8.47 -6.88
CA THR A 590 -11.02 9.87 -6.53
C THR A 590 -12.46 10.06 -6.07
N TYR A 591 -12.64 10.67 -4.90
CA TYR A 591 -13.92 10.99 -4.31
C TYR A 591 -14.08 12.51 -4.15
N ALA A 592 -15.30 12.99 -4.34
CA ALA A 592 -15.66 14.39 -4.13
C ALA A 592 -16.86 14.50 -3.19
N LEU A 593 -16.74 15.36 -2.18
CA LEU A 593 -17.82 15.72 -1.26
C LEU A 593 -18.64 16.85 -1.86
N HIS A 594 -19.89 16.54 -2.22
CA HIS A 594 -20.86 17.53 -2.64
C HIS A 594 -21.67 18.00 -1.42
N LYS A 595 -21.21 19.08 -0.79
CA LYS A 595 -21.83 19.63 0.45
C LYS A 595 -23.26 20.13 0.24
N THR A 596 -23.45 20.94 -0.79
CA THR A 596 -24.72 21.57 -1.15
C THR A 596 -25.16 20.99 -2.49
N THR A 597 -26.23 20.21 -2.44
CA THR A 597 -26.92 19.75 -3.64
C THR A 597 -28.41 19.72 -3.37
N ILE A 598 -29.21 19.67 -4.43
CA ILE A 598 -30.63 19.37 -4.30
C ILE A 598 -30.86 18.02 -3.59
N TYR A 599 -29.92 17.06 -3.65
CA TYR A 599 -29.96 15.72 -3.03
C TYR A 599 -29.56 15.71 -1.55
N GLY A 600 -29.12 16.85 -1.02
CA GLY A 600 -28.43 16.92 0.27
C GLY A 600 -26.93 16.63 0.13
N PRO A 601 -26.20 16.60 1.25
CA PRO A 601 -24.77 16.30 1.25
C PRO A 601 -24.52 14.83 0.86
N GLN A 602 -23.65 14.60 -0.11
CA GLN A 602 -23.29 13.26 -0.55
C GLN A 602 -21.83 13.17 -0.98
N VAL A 603 -21.26 11.97 -0.92
CA VAL A 603 -19.94 11.66 -1.46
C VAL A 603 -20.11 10.92 -2.78
N VAL A 604 -19.40 11.37 -3.81
CA VAL A 604 -19.50 10.80 -5.16
C VAL A 604 -18.14 10.26 -5.58
N LEU A 605 -18.13 9.06 -6.18
CA LEU A 605 -16.95 8.51 -6.84
C LEU A 605 -16.81 9.16 -8.23
N VAL A 606 -15.71 9.88 -8.45
CA VAL A 606 -15.43 10.57 -9.73
C VAL A 606 -14.82 9.61 -10.74
N GLY A 607 -13.94 8.71 -10.30
CA GLY A 607 -13.29 7.73 -11.17
C GLY A 607 -12.10 7.05 -10.51
N SER A 608 -11.41 6.21 -11.28
CA SER A 608 -10.22 5.47 -10.84
C SER A 608 -9.05 5.65 -11.81
N THR A 609 -7.84 5.79 -11.29
CA THR A 609 -6.58 5.84 -12.05
C THR A 609 -5.71 4.64 -11.66
N ALA A 610 -5.02 4.02 -12.61
CA ALA A 610 -4.08 2.93 -12.33
C ALA A 610 -2.79 3.49 -11.69
N LEU A 611 -2.33 2.84 -10.62
CA LEU A 611 -1.08 3.17 -9.94
C LEU A 611 0.06 2.35 -10.56
N PRO A 612 1.25 2.93 -10.82
CA PRO A 612 2.40 2.16 -11.25
C PRO A 612 2.87 1.17 -10.17
N PHE A 613 3.42 0.03 -10.59
CA PHE A 613 3.82 -1.04 -9.69
C PHE A 613 4.82 -0.60 -8.60
N SER A 614 4.57 -1.02 -7.36
CA SER A 614 5.45 -0.80 -6.21
C SER A 614 5.74 0.68 -5.90
N GLN A 615 4.77 1.57 -6.14
CA GLN A 615 4.81 2.96 -5.71
C GLN A 615 3.84 3.19 -4.55
N LYS A 616 4.24 3.97 -3.55
CA LYS A 616 3.37 4.36 -2.43
C LYS A 616 2.97 5.84 -2.56
N PRO A 617 1.68 6.16 -2.63
CA PRO A 617 1.22 7.55 -2.60
C PRO A 617 1.56 8.24 -1.27
N LEU A 618 2.14 9.43 -1.33
CA LEU A 618 2.49 10.25 -0.17
C LEU A 618 1.68 11.55 -0.13
N LEU A 619 1.64 12.31 -1.22
CA LEU A 619 0.98 13.62 -1.30
C LEU A 619 -0.01 13.65 -2.45
N PHE A 620 -1.17 14.25 -2.22
CA PHE A 620 -2.13 14.59 -3.25
C PHE A 620 -2.33 16.12 -3.28
N HIS A 621 -2.07 16.72 -4.44
CA HIS A 621 -2.20 18.16 -4.63
C HIS A 621 -2.67 18.47 -6.05
N ASN A 622 -3.85 19.10 -6.18
CA ASN A 622 -4.37 19.64 -7.45
C ASN A 622 -4.36 18.63 -8.61
N GLY A 623 -4.77 17.38 -8.37
CA GLY A 623 -4.81 16.34 -9.40
C GLY A 623 -3.52 15.58 -9.66
N GLU A 624 -2.42 15.95 -8.98
CA GLU A 624 -1.13 15.27 -9.05
C GLU A 624 -0.87 14.51 -7.76
N LEU A 625 -0.41 13.26 -7.91
CA LEU A 625 -0.11 12.35 -6.82
C LEU A 625 1.40 12.10 -6.75
N THR A 626 2.06 12.60 -5.71
CA THR A 626 3.47 12.33 -5.48
C THR A 626 3.62 10.99 -4.77
N CYS A 627 4.28 10.04 -5.43
CA CYS A 627 4.49 8.68 -4.94
C CYS A 627 5.96 8.39 -4.69
N GLN A 628 6.28 7.65 -3.63
CA GLN A 628 7.63 7.13 -3.40
C GLN A 628 7.81 5.79 -4.13
N THR A 629 8.91 5.68 -4.88
CA THR A 629 9.32 4.46 -5.57
C THR A 629 10.23 3.60 -4.68
N ALA A 630 10.30 2.30 -4.97
CA ALA A 630 11.25 1.39 -4.31
C ALA A 630 12.74 1.73 -4.52
N SER A 631 13.05 2.73 -5.35
CA SER A 631 14.39 3.24 -5.59
C SER A 631 14.81 4.39 -4.65
N GLY A 632 13.93 4.81 -3.75
CA GLY A 632 14.16 5.97 -2.88
C GLY A 632 13.93 7.33 -3.56
N LYS A 633 13.34 7.33 -4.76
CA LYS A 633 12.97 8.55 -5.49
C LYS A 633 11.46 8.77 -5.45
N ILE A 634 11.05 10.03 -5.57
CA ILE A 634 9.67 10.42 -5.79
C ILE A 634 9.32 10.43 -7.29
N SER A 635 8.07 10.12 -7.60
CA SER A 635 7.49 10.15 -8.95
C SER A 635 6.14 10.83 -8.86
N GLU A 636 5.83 11.66 -9.85
CA GLU A 636 4.50 12.28 -9.98
C GLU A 636 3.62 11.41 -10.87
N VAL A 637 2.41 11.12 -10.39
CA VAL A 637 1.39 10.39 -11.13
C VAL A 637 0.19 11.30 -11.30
N GLU A 638 -0.13 11.64 -12.54
CA GLU A 638 -1.31 12.44 -12.86
C GLU A 638 -2.57 11.60 -12.77
N LEU A 639 -3.58 12.12 -12.07
CA LEU A 639 -4.86 11.43 -12.00
C LEU A 639 -5.66 11.64 -13.28
N SER A 640 -6.13 10.55 -13.87
CA SER A 640 -7.01 10.57 -15.04
C SER A 640 -8.31 11.36 -14.81
N THR A 641 -8.70 11.56 -13.55
CA THR A 641 -9.85 12.35 -13.09
C THR A 641 -9.60 13.86 -13.20
N HIS A 642 -8.35 14.31 -13.27
CA HIS A 642 -7.95 15.72 -13.36
C HIS A 642 -7.35 16.08 -14.72
N SER A 643 -7.56 15.24 -15.73
CA SER A 643 -6.97 15.39 -17.07
C SER A 643 -7.26 16.73 -17.76
N PHE A 644 -8.33 17.44 -17.37
CA PHE A 644 -8.67 18.77 -17.89
C PHE A 644 -7.67 19.88 -17.49
N LEU A 645 -6.76 19.64 -16.53
CA LEU A 645 -5.76 20.61 -16.11
C LEU A 645 -4.64 20.81 -17.14
N LYS A 646 -4.19 19.72 -17.78
CA LYS A 646 -3.11 19.75 -18.77
C LYS A 646 -3.72 19.70 -20.17
N ARG A 647 -4.18 20.87 -20.63
CA ARG A 647 -4.80 21.03 -21.94
C ARG A 647 -3.77 20.85 -23.06
N THR A 648 -4.07 20.01 -24.04
CA THR A 648 -3.35 20.02 -25.33
C THR A 648 -4.21 20.70 -26.40
N ALA A 649 -3.58 21.38 -27.36
CA ALA A 649 -4.30 22.11 -28.41
C ALA A 649 -5.06 21.19 -29.40
N THR A 650 -4.94 19.87 -29.26
CA THR A 650 -5.39 18.83 -30.20
C THR A 650 -6.44 17.88 -29.62
N ASP A 651 -7.13 18.27 -28.55
CA ASP A 651 -8.11 17.40 -27.90
C ASP A 651 -9.34 17.17 -28.79
N SER A 652 -9.74 15.89 -28.93
CA SER A 652 -10.93 15.50 -29.70
C SER A 652 -12.23 15.94 -29.00
N SER A 653 -13.34 16.04 -29.75
CA SER A 653 -14.64 16.41 -29.15
C SER A 653 -15.11 15.45 -28.05
N ALA A 654 -14.80 14.15 -28.16
CA ALA A 654 -15.16 13.16 -27.15
C ALA A 654 -14.33 13.33 -25.86
N GLU A 655 -13.06 13.68 -26.02
CA GLU A 655 -12.15 13.93 -24.90
C GLU A 655 -12.55 15.20 -24.12
N LEU A 656 -12.95 16.26 -24.83
CA LEU A 656 -13.50 17.48 -24.21
C LEU A 656 -14.77 17.19 -23.41
N SER A 657 -15.67 16.33 -23.92
CA SER A 657 -16.86 15.93 -23.17
C SER A 657 -16.52 15.13 -21.91
N ARG A 658 -15.52 14.24 -21.97
CA ARG A 658 -15.02 13.49 -20.82
C ARG A 658 -14.41 14.42 -19.77
N GLN A 659 -13.53 15.31 -20.18
CA GLN A 659 -12.91 16.34 -19.34
C GLN A 659 -13.95 17.26 -18.68
N LEU A 660 -14.97 17.67 -19.43
CA LEU A 660 -16.08 18.47 -18.89
C LEU A 660 -16.83 17.71 -17.79
N ALA A 661 -17.22 16.45 -18.05
CA ALA A 661 -17.91 15.63 -17.06
C ALA A 661 -17.08 15.48 -15.77
N GLN A 662 -15.76 15.29 -15.89
CA GLN A 662 -14.85 15.22 -14.74
C GLN A 662 -14.76 16.53 -13.95
N ALA A 663 -14.60 17.66 -14.63
CA ALA A 663 -14.55 18.97 -13.99
C ALA A 663 -15.86 19.29 -13.24
N LEU A 664 -17.02 18.95 -13.84
CA LEU A 664 -18.32 19.11 -13.19
C LEU A 664 -18.46 18.25 -11.93
N MET A 665 -18.02 16.98 -11.99
CA MET A 665 -18.06 16.06 -10.85
C MET A 665 -17.15 16.50 -9.70
N LEU A 666 -16.02 17.16 -10.01
CA LEU A 666 -15.11 17.76 -9.02
C LEU A 666 -15.56 19.16 -8.55
N LYS A 667 -16.68 19.68 -9.06
CA LYS A 667 -17.19 21.06 -8.82
C LYS A 667 -16.22 22.17 -9.28
N ARG A 668 -15.36 21.87 -10.26
CA ARG A 668 -14.44 22.81 -10.90
C ARG A 668 -15.11 23.60 -12.01
N PHE A 669 -16.03 24.46 -11.59
CA PHE A 669 -16.88 25.21 -12.49
C PHE A 669 -16.14 26.23 -13.36
N HIS A 670 -15.05 26.81 -12.86
CA HIS A 670 -14.25 27.78 -13.61
C HIS A 670 -13.54 27.11 -14.80
N GLU A 671 -12.95 25.94 -14.57
CA GLU A 671 -12.34 25.10 -15.60
C GLU A 671 -13.42 24.57 -16.55
N ALA A 672 -14.56 24.10 -16.03
CA ALA A 672 -15.69 23.65 -16.85
C ALA A 672 -16.22 24.75 -17.78
N TRP A 673 -16.28 26.00 -17.31
CA TRP A 673 -16.64 27.15 -18.15
C TRP A 673 -15.65 27.36 -19.31
N ALA A 674 -14.35 27.27 -19.02
CA ALA A 674 -13.32 27.38 -20.05
C ALA A 674 -13.42 26.25 -21.09
N LEU A 675 -13.72 25.02 -20.64
CA LEU A 675 -13.99 23.88 -21.51
C LEU A 675 -15.22 24.12 -22.40
N CYS A 676 -16.35 24.58 -21.84
CA CYS A 676 -17.56 24.91 -22.60
C CYS A 676 -17.29 25.98 -23.67
N LYS A 677 -16.53 27.02 -23.34
CA LYS A 677 -16.13 28.07 -24.29
C LYS A 677 -15.28 27.51 -25.43
N SER A 678 -14.42 26.54 -25.14
CA SER A 678 -13.57 25.90 -26.16
C SER A 678 -14.32 24.91 -27.04
N ALA A 679 -15.26 24.15 -26.48
CA ALA A 679 -16.09 23.19 -27.22
C ALA A 679 -17.09 23.89 -28.14
N GLY A 680 -17.62 25.05 -27.72
CA GLY A 680 -18.54 25.86 -28.53
C GLY A 680 -19.91 25.22 -28.82
N THR A 681 -20.22 24.08 -28.19
CA THR A 681 -21.48 23.35 -28.39
C THR A 681 -22.54 23.76 -27.36
N ASN A 682 -23.80 23.90 -27.79
CA ASN A 682 -24.92 24.15 -26.86
C ASN A 682 -25.13 23.02 -25.84
N ALA A 683 -24.78 21.78 -26.21
CA ALA A 683 -24.88 20.63 -25.31
C ALA A 683 -23.96 20.78 -24.07
N ALA A 684 -22.70 21.22 -24.26
CA ALA A 684 -21.77 21.46 -23.17
C ALA A 684 -22.29 22.53 -22.18
N TRP A 685 -22.85 23.63 -22.70
CA TRP A 685 -23.45 24.67 -21.87
C TRP A 685 -24.69 24.17 -21.12
N ALA A 686 -25.51 23.32 -21.75
CA ALA A 686 -26.66 22.71 -21.08
C ALA A 686 -26.24 21.79 -19.92
N GLU A 687 -25.19 20.97 -20.11
CA GLU A 687 -24.66 20.10 -19.06
C GLU A 687 -24.07 20.91 -17.89
N LEU A 688 -23.27 21.95 -18.17
CA LEU A 688 -22.77 22.87 -17.14
C LEU A 688 -23.93 23.57 -16.41
N GLY A 689 -24.95 24.01 -17.14
CA GLY A 689 -26.15 24.66 -16.58
C GLY A 689 -26.89 23.73 -15.62
N LYS A 690 -27.15 22.48 -16.03
CA LYS A 690 -27.77 21.46 -15.17
C LYS A 690 -26.94 21.19 -13.91
N ALA A 691 -25.63 21.04 -14.04
CA ALA A 691 -24.74 20.82 -12.91
C ALA A 691 -24.78 21.98 -11.91
N CYS A 692 -24.82 23.23 -12.38
CA CYS A 692 -24.97 24.40 -11.50
C CYS A 692 -26.30 24.35 -10.72
N LEU A 693 -27.41 23.95 -11.36
CA LEU A 693 -28.70 23.78 -10.69
C LEU A 693 -28.65 22.69 -9.63
N VAL A 694 -28.06 21.53 -9.95
CA VAL A 694 -27.90 20.40 -9.01
C VAL A 694 -27.10 20.83 -7.78
N HIS A 695 -26.05 21.63 -7.96
CA HIS A 695 -25.18 22.13 -6.90
C HIS A 695 -25.66 23.41 -6.22
N MET A 696 -26.84 23.91 -6.59
CA MET A 696 -27.44 25.15 -6.07
C MET A 696 -26.61 26.42 -6.33
N GLU A 697 -25.79 26.43 -7.37
CA GLU A 697 -24.97 27.58 -7.82
C GLU A 697 -25.80 28.49 -8.74
N VAL A 698 -26.79 29.18 -8.17
CA VAL A 698 -27.80 29.96 -8.94
C VAL A 698 -27.16 31.07 -9.78
N GLU A 699 -26.21 31.81 -9.22
CA GLU A 699 -25.57 32.94 -9.90
C GLU A 699 -24.78 32.49 -11.13
N LEU A 700 -24.02 31.41 -10.98
CA LEU A 700 -23.28 30.81 -12.08
C LEU A 700 -24.24 30.22 -13.12
N ALA A 701 -25.32 29.56 -12.70
CA ALA A 701 -26.35 29.05 -13.59
C ALA A 701 -26.95 30.17 -14.46
N ILE A 702 -27.26 31.34 -13.87
CA ILE A 702 -27.76 32.51 -14.61
C ILE A 702 -26.76 32.94 -15.69
N GLN A 703 -25.46 33.00 -15.36
CA GLN A 703 -24.42 33.36 -16.32
C GLN A 703 -24.30 32.33 -17.46
N VAL A 704 -24.36 31.04 -17.12
CA VAL A 704 -24.32 29.94 -18.09
C VAL A 704 -25.50 29.99 -19.06
N TYR A 705 -26.73 30.15 -18.54
CA TYR A 705 -27.91 30.19 -19.39
C TYR A 705 -27.98 31.45 -20.25
N ARG A 706 -27.45 32.59 -19.78
CA ARG A 706 -27.25 33.78 -20.62
C ARG A 706 -26.33 33.52 -21.80
N MET A 707 -25.21 32.81 -21.58
CA MET A 707 -24.29 32.44 -22.66
C MET A 707 -24.91 31.45 -23.65
N SER A 708 -25.75 30.53 -23.16
CA SER A 708 -26.46 29.56 -24.01
C SER A 708 -27.64 30.15 -24.80
N GLY A 709 -28.09 31.36 -24.47
CA GLY A 709 -29.25 32.02 -25.07
C GLY A 709 -30.62 31.59 -24.52
N ASN A 710 -30.69 30.84 -23.42
CA ASN A 710 -31.96 30.43 -22.80
C ASN A 710 -32.52 31.54 -21.88
N VAL A 711 -33.26 32.48 -22.48
CA VAL A 711 -33.83 33.65 -21.77
C VAL A 711 -34.87 33.24 -20.72
N GLY A 712 -35.67 32.21 -21.00
CA GLY A 712 -36.70 31.72 -20.07
C GLY A 712 -36.10 31.28 -18.74
N MET A 713 -35.08 30.41 -18.79
CA MET A 713 -34.38 29.94 -17.59
C MET A 713 -33.71 31.09 -16.82
N VAL A 714 -33.16 32.09 -17.52
CA VAL A 714 -32.56 33.26 -16.87
C VAL A 714 -33.59 34.03 -16.06
N LEU A 715 -34.78 34.30 -16.62
CA LEU A 715 -35.84 35.00 -15.90
C LEU A 715 -36.35 34.20 -14.69
N SER A 716 -36.51 32.89 -14.85
CA SER A 716 -36.92 32.00 -13.77
C SER A 716 -35.91 31.96 -12.63
N LEU A 717 -34.61 31.84 -12.93
CA LEU A 717 -33.55 31.84 -11.93
C LEU A 717 -33.39 33.20 -11.23
N GLN A 718 -33.59 34.30 -11.96
CA GLN A 718 -33.60 35.64 -11.37
C GLN A 718 -34.77 35.85 -10.40
N SER A 719 -35.91 35.19 -10.62
CA SER A 719 -37.07 35.31 -9.73
C SER A 719 -36.84 34.65 -8.35
N ILE A 720 -35.95 33.66 -8.29
CA ILE A 720 -35.58 32.95 -7.05
C ILE A 720 -34.22 33.42 -6.49
N GLN A 721 -33.58 34.39 -7.16
CA GLN A 721 -32.32 34.95 -6.72
C GLN A 721 -32.55 35.73 -5.41
N GLY A 722 -32.05 35.21 -4.30
CA GLY A 722 -32.24 35.78 -2.96
C GLY A 722 -33.04 34.89 -1.99
N THR A 723 -33.48 33.69 -2.40
CA THR A 723 -34.05 32.72 -1.47
C THR A 723 -32.96 32.15 -0.55
N GLU A 724 -32.96 32.53 0.73
CA GLU A 724 -31.97 32.07 1.72
C GLU A 724 -32.25 30.65 2.24
N GLU A 725 -33.51 30.22 2.23
CA GLU A 725 -33.89 28.90 2.75
C GLU A 725 -33.50 27.78 1.76
N MET A 726 -32.62 26.88 2.21
CA MET A 726 -32.07 25.82 1.34
C MET A 726 -33.12 24.85 0.80
N ASN A 727 -34.09 24.40 1.60
CA ASN A 727 -35.10 23.45 1.15
C ASN A 727 -36.03 24.06 0.10
N LEU A 728 -36.45 25.32 0.30
CA LEU A 728 -37.28 26.06 -0.65
C LEU A 728 -36.53 26.30 -1.96
N LEU A 729 -35.28 26.76 -1.87
CA LEU A 729 -34.42 26.96 -3.04
C LEU A 729 -34.18 25.64 -3.80
N ALA A 730 -33.85 24.56 -3.09
CA ALA A 730 -33.67 23.24 -3.68
C ALA A 730 -34.96 22.73 -4.33
N GLY A 731 -36.14 23.02 -3.76
CA GLY A 731 -37.43 22.69 -4.36
C GLY A 731 -37.67 23.40 -5.70
N HIS A 732 -37.38 24.71 -5.77
CA HIS A 732 -37.45 25.46 -7.03
C HIS A 732 -36.46 24.96 -8.08
N LEU A 733 -35.23 24.65 -7.68
CA LEU A 733 -34.21 24.12 -8.59
C LEU A 733 -34.53 22.70 -9.09
N ALA A 734 -35.08 21.84 -8.22
CA ALA A 734 -35.55 20.51 -8.61
C ALA A 734 -36.71 20.59 -9.60
N MET A 735 -37.62 21.57 -9.43
CA MET A 735 -38.69 21.84 -10.40
C MET A 735 -38.14 22.24 -11.77
N PHE A 736 -37.08 23.06 -11.83
CA PHE A 736 -36.43 23.42 -13.09
C PHE A 736 -35.67 22.26 -13.75
N LEU A 737 -35.25 21.27 -12.96
CA LEU A 737 -34.66 20.01 -13.45
C LEU A 737 -35.73 18.95 -13.78
N GLU A 738 -37.01 19.31 -13.73
CA GLU A 738 -38.16 18.42 -13.97
C GLU A 738 -38.29 17.25 -12.96
N ASP A 739 -37.62 17.32 -11.81
CA ASP A 739 -37.75 16.35 -10.72
C ASP A 739 -38.89 16.78 -9.77
N TYR A 740 -40.13 16.63 -10.25
CA TYR A 740 -41.33 17.13 -9.55
C TYR A 740 -41.64 16.39 -8.25
N ASN A 741 -41.27 15.12 -8.15
CA ASN A 741 -41.49 14.35 -6.91
C ASN A 741 -40.60 14.88 -5.81
N ARG A 742 -39.33 15.15 -6.12
CA ARG A 742 -38.43 15.66 -5.11
C ARG A 742 -38.67 17.13 -4.80
N ALA A 743 -39.04 17.92 -5.79
CA ALA A 743 -39.50 19.28 -5.57
C ALA A 743 -40.66 19.32 -4.56
N GLN A 744 -41.64 18.42 -4.69
CA GLN A 744 -42.74 18.29 -3.73
C GLN A 744 -42.23 18.00 -2.32
N ASP A 745 -41.37 16.99 -2.14
CA ASP A 745 -40.85 16.62 -0.81
C ASP A 745 -40.05 17.77 -0.17
N LEU A 746 -39.23 18.46 -0.97
CA LEU A 746 -38.45 19.61 -0.55
C LEU A 746 -39.35 20.79 -0.14
N TYR A 747 -40.37 21.12 -0.93
CA TYR A 747 -41.36 22.15 -0.56
C TYR A 747 -42.12 21.79 0.72
N LEU A 748 -42.54 20.53 0.88
CA LEU A 748 -43.20 20.07 2.11
C LEU A 748 -42.32 20.18 3.35
N SER A 749 -40.99 20.04 3.18
CA SER A 749 -40.00 20.22 4.24
C SER A 749 -39.52 21.68 4.42
N SER A 750 -40.06 22.61 3.62
CA SER A 750 -39.68 24.03 3.62
C SER A 750 -40.66 24.90 4.41
N SER A 751 -40.35 26.19 4.53
CA SER A 751 -41.26 27.20 5.10
C SER A 751 -42.55 27.41 4.30
N SER A 752 -42.59 27.02 3.01
CA SER A 752 -43.74 27.19 2.13
C SER A 752 -44.20 25.86 1.51
N PRO A 753 -44.90 25.00 2.29
CA PRO A 753 -45.44 23.74 1.77
C PRO A 753 -46.54 23.94 0.72
N VAL A 754 -47.16 25.12 0.68
CA VAL A 754 -48.20 25.48 -0.32
C VAL A 754 -47.62 25.52 -1.74
N ALA A 755 -46.32 25.82 -1.90
CA ALA A 755 -45.65 25.78 -3.21
C ALA A 755 -45.73 24.39 -3.88
N ALA A 756 -45.77 23.31 -3.09
CA ALA A 756 -45.97 21.95 -3.60
C ALA A 756 -47.35 21.77 -4.25
N LEU A 757 -48.38 22.35 -3.62
CA LEU A 757 -49.75 22.32 -4.12
C LEU A 757 -49.86 23.11 -5.42
N GLU A 758 -49.33 24.33 -5.44
CA GLU A 758 -49.34 25.22 -6.61
C GLU A 758 -48.62 24.56 -7.79
N MET A 759 -47.43 23.99 -7.56
CA MET A 759 -46.69 23.26 -8.58
C MET A 759 -47.51 22.10 -9.15
N ARG A 760 -48.15 21.27 -8.31
CA ARG A 760 -48.95 20.12 -8.80
C ARG A 760 -50.20 20.57 -9.56
N ARG A 761 -50.82 21.69 -9.15
CA ARG A 761 -51.93 22.30 -9.87
C ARG A 761 -51.49 22.80 -11.25
N ASP A 762 -50.37 23.54 -11.31
CA ASP A 762 -49.83 24.10 -12.55
C ASP A 762 -49.38 23.02 -13.55
N LEU A 763 -48.90 21.87 -13.06
CA LEU A 763 -48.58 20.69 -13.86
C LEU A 763 -49.82 19.86 -14.28
N LEU A 764 -51.03 20.27 -13.88
CA LEU A 764 -52.29 19.55 -14.10
C LEU A 764 -52.34 18.15 -13.45
N HIS A 765 -51.54 17.92 -12.40
CA HIS A 765 -51.58 16.70 -11.58
C HIS A 765 -52.71 16.77 -10.54
N TRP A 766 -53.95 16.80 -11.02
CA TRP A 766 -55.14 17.14 -10.23
C TRP A 766 -55.36 16.27 -8.99
N ASP A 767 -55.17 14.95 -9.08
CA ASP A 767 -55.37 14.05 -7.95
C ASP A 767 -54.36 14.30 -6.83
N SER A 768 -53.09 14.51 -7.18
CA SER A 768 -52.04 14.87 -6.22
C SER A 768 -52.29 16.26 -5.63
N ALA A 769 -52.72 17.23 -6.45
CA ALA A 769 -53.07 18.57 -5.99
C ALA A 769 -54.25 18.54 -5.00
N LEU A 770 -55.33 17.80 -5.28
CA LEU A 770 -56.46 17.65 -4.36
C LEU A 770 -56.06 16.95 -3.06
N MET A 771 -55.15 15.97 -3.12
CA MET A 771 -54.64 15.29 -1.93
C MET A 771 -53.80 16.22 -1.05
N LEU A 772 -52.95 17.04 -1.66
CA LEU A 772 -52.18 18.07 -0.96
C LEU A 772 -53.08 19.19 -0.40
N ALA A 773 -54.09 19.64 -1.16
CA ALA A 773 -55.04 20.67 -0.73
C ALA A 773 -55.82 20.23 0.52
N LYS A 774 -56.28 18.98 0.58
CA LYS A 774 -56.93 18.42 1.78
C LYS A 774 -56.07 18.51 3.04
N ARG A 775 -54.74 18.46 2.90
CA ARG A 775 -53.82 18.49 4.04
C ARG A 775 -53.33 19.90 4.38
N LEU A 776 -53.16 20.75 3.39
CA LEU A 776 -52.45 22.03 3.51
C LEU A 776 -53.34 23.26 3.36
N ALA A 777 -54.39 23.19 2.54
CA ALA A 777 -55.23 24.34 2.17
C ALA A 777 -56.62 23.86 1.69
N GLU A 778 -57.48 23.49 2.64
CA GLU A 778 -58.82 22.96 2.34
C GLU A 778 -59.70 23.97 1.59
N ASP A 779 -59.45 25.27 1.79
CA ASP A 779 -60.12 26.38 1.11
C ASP A 779 -59.87 26.42 -0.40
N GLN A 780 -58.76 25.82 -0.88
CA GLN A 780 -58.41 25.75 -2.29
C GLN A 780 -59.10 24.59 -3.04
N ILE A 781 -59.63 23.59 -2.32
CA ILE A 781 -60.27 22.40 -2.90
C ILE A 781 -61.38 22.73 -3.90
N PRO A 782 -62.30 23.69 -3.63
CA PRO A 782 -63.38 23.99 -4.55
C PRO A 782 -62.89 24.60 -5.86
N PHE A 783 -61.85 25.43 -5.81
CA PHE A 783 -61.24 26.06 -6.98
C PHE A 783 -60.52 25.03 -7.85
N ILE A 784 -59.70 24.17 -7.22
CA ILE A 784 -58.98 23.09 -7.92
C ILE A 784 -59.96 22.08 -8.52
N SER A 785 -61.03 21.72 -7.80
CA SER A 785 -62.06 20.81 -8.31
C SER A 785 -62.79 21.38 -9.52
N LYS A 786 -63.02 22.70 -9.56
CA LYS A 786 -63.61 23.39 -10.71
C LYS A 786 -62.67 23.37 -11.91
N GLU A 787 -61.39 23.69 -11.73
CA GLU A 787 -60.41 23.65 -12.82
C GLU A 787 -60.20 22.22 -13.37
N TYR A 788 -60.19 21.22 -12.48
CA TYR A 788 -60.13 19.82 -12.88
C TYR A 788 -61.37 19.40 -13.68
N ALA A 789 -62.57 19.83 -13.25
CA ALA A 789 -63.80 19.56 -13.99
C ALA A 789 -63.79 20.16 -15.41
N VAL A 790 -63.30 21.40 -15.56
CA VAL A 790 -63.13 22.04 -16.89
C VAL A 790 -62.16 21.25 -17.76
N HIS A 791 -61.07 20.74 -17.17
CA HIS A 791 -60.11 19.90 -17.89
C HIS A 791 -60.73 18.57 -18.34
N LEU A 792 -61.47 17.88 -17.46
CA LEU A 792 -62.18 16.62 -17.77
C LEU A 792 -63.26 16.82 -18.85
N GLU A 793 -63.97 17.95 -18.81
CA GLU A 793 -64.95 18.33 -19.83
C GLU A 793 -64.29 18.50 -21.21
N PHE A 794 -63.10 19.13 -21.25
CA PHE A 794 -62.31 19.26 -22.47
C PHE A 794 -61.82 17.90 -23.01
N VAL A 795 -61.48 16.96 -22.12
CA VAL A 795 -61.05 15.59 -22.47
C VAL A 795 -62.25 14.69 -22.85
N GLY A 796 -63.48 15.11 -22.58
CA GLY A 796 -64.72 14.42 -22.95
C GLY A 796 -65.29 13.48 -21.87
N ASP A 797 -64.76 13.52 -20.64
CA ASP A 797 -65.30 12.75 -19.50
C ASP A 797 -66.28 13.61 -18.69
N TYR A 798 -67.49 13.75 -19.23
CA TYR A 798 -68.53 14.58 -18.64
C TYR A 798 -69.08 14.05 -17.30
N VAL A 799 -68.98 12.74 -17.05
CA VAL A 799 -69.54 12.11 -15.84
C VAL A 799 -68.69 12.42 -14.62
N THR A 800 -67.36 12.30 -14.74
CA THR A 800 -66.45 12.67 -13.65
C THR A 800 -66.34 14.18 -13.52
N ALA A 801 -66.39 14.94 -14.62
CA ALA A 801 -66.43 16.40 -14.59
C ALA A 801 -67.61 16.93 -13.76
N LEU A 802 -68.82 16.39 -13.93
CA LEU A 802 -69.98 16.78 -13.13
C LEU A 802 -69.77 16.55 -11.63
N ALA A 803 -69.22 15.39 -11.24
CA ALA A 803 -68.93 15.08 -9.84
C ALA A 803 -67.89 16.03 -9.22
N HIS A 804 -66.95 16.55 -10.02
CA HIS A 804 -65.98 17.54 -9.58
C HIS A 804 -66.55 18.96 -9.55
N TYR A 805 -67.46 19.33 -10.47
CA TYR A 805 -68.22 20.59 -10.39
C TYR A 805 -69.10 20.66 -9.14
N GLU A 806 -69.74 19.55 -8.77
CA GLU A 806 -70.54 19.45 -7.53
C GLU A 806 -69.67 19.66 -6.28
N LYS A 807 -68.47 19.08 -6.25
CA LYS A 807 -67.48 19.31 -5.18
C LYS A 807 -66.92 20.74 -5.17
N GLY A 808 -66.94 21.42 -6.32
CA GLY A 808 -66.54 22.82 -6.48
C GLY A 808 -67.57 23.85 -6.01
N MET A 809 -68.81 23.45 -5.71
CA MET A 809 -69.86 24.37 -5.27
C MET A 809 -69.72 24.72 -3.78
N THR A 810 -69.28 25.94 -3.49
CA THR A 810 -69.21 26.47 -2.12
C THR A 810 -70.54 27.12 -1.69
N HIS A 811 -71.05 26.76 -0.50
CA HIS A 811 -72.26 27.37 0.09
C HIS A 811 -72.00 28.70 0.83
N ASN A 812 -70.80 29.28 0.72
CA ASN A 812 -70.35 30.40 1.55
C ASN A 812 -70.51 31.75 0.82
N SER A 813 -71.39 32.63 1.31
CA SER A 813 -71.82 33.86 0.63
C SER A 813 -70.73 34.94 0.49
N LYS A 814 -69.70 34.95 1.34
CA LYS A 814 -68.54 35.86 1.23
C LYS A 814 -67.60 35.54 0.06
N VAL A 815 -67.64 34.32 -0.48
CA VAL A 815 -66.78 33.87 -1.59
C VAL A 815 -67.36 34.27 -2.96
N ARG A 816 -68.65 34.66 -3.01
CA ARG A 816 -69.31 35.09 -4.25
C ARG A 816 -68.90 36.48 -4.72
N GLU A 817 -68.54 37.42 -3.84
CA GLU A 817 -68.14 38.78 -4.26
C GLU A 817 -66.74 38.81 -4.89
N ILE A 818 -65.79 38.05 -4.32
CA ILE A 818 -64.43 37.92 -4.85
C ILE A 818 -64.42 37.27 -6.25
N SER A 819 -65.46 36.47 -6.56
CA SER A 819 -65.62 35.83 -7.87
C SER A 819 -65.92 36.78 -9.03
N SER A 820 -66.24 38.06 -8.78
CA SER A 820 -66.48 39.02 -9.87
C SER A 820 -65.25 39.86 -10.22
N GLU A 821 -64.40 40.21 -9.26
CA GLU A 821 -63.17 41.00 -9.49
C GLU A 821 -61.96 40.15 -9.93
N ILE A 822 -61.90 38.88 -9.52
CA ILE A 822 -60.83 37.94 -9.91
C ILE A 822 -60.90 37.59 -11.40
N TYR A 823 -62.08 37.46 -11.99
CA TYR A 823 -62.23 37.00 -13.38
C TYR A 823 -61.63 37.95 -14.42
N THR A 824 -61.71 39.26 -14.19
CA THR A 824 -61.15 40.28 -15.11
C THR A 824 -59.62 40.41 -14.98
N THR A 825 -59.07 40.17 -13.79
CA THR A 825 -57.63 40.31 -13.53
C THR A 825 -56.86 39.02 -13.83
N TYR A 826 -57.46 37.85 -13.56
CA TYR A 826 -56.84 36.54 -13.84
C TYR A 826 -56.91 36.15 -15.31
N ALA A 827 -57.90 36.60 -16.09
CA ALA A 827 -57.92 36.32 -17.53
C ALA A 827 -56.71 36.96 -18.26
N VAL A 828 -56.29 38.16 -17.81
CA VAL A 828 -55.09 38.84 -18.32
C VAL A 828 -53.82 38.17 -17.79
N TYR A 829 -53.80 37.73 -16.52
CA TYR A 829 -52.66 37.05 -15.91
C TYR A 829 -52.40 35.65 -16.49
N ILE A 830 -53.46 34.89 -16.79
CA ILE A 830 -53.39 33.56 -17.42
C ILE A 830 -52.99 33.70 -18.89
N LEU A 831 -53.48 34.70 -19.64
CA LEU A 831 -53.00 34.92 -21.02
C LEU A 831 -51.50 35.25 -21.06
N VAL A 832 -51.00 36.05 -20.11
CA VAL A 832 -49.57 36.41 -20.02
C VAL A 832 -48.73 35.21 -19.55
N LYS A 833 -49.17 34.43 -18.57
CA LYS A 833 -48.46 33.21 -18.11
C LYS A 833 -48.50 32.08 -19.12
N VAL A 834 -49.62 31.83 -19.80
CA VAL A 834 -49.74 30.80 -20.85
C VAL A 834 -48.85 31.18 -22.04
N CYS A 835 -48.76 32.46 -22.41
CA CYS A 835 -47.79 32.92 -23.41
C CYS A 835 -46.34 32.71 -22.94
N LEU A 836 -45.98 33.00 -21.69
CA LEU A 836 -44.64 32.71 -21.16
C LEU A 836 -44.32 31.21 -21.09
N THR A 837 -45.29 30.37 -20.74
CA THR A 837 -45.09 28.92 -20.61
C THR A 837 -45.01 28.23 -21.98
N LEU A 838 -45.71 28.75 -23.01
CA LEU A 838 -45.52 28.35 -24.41
C LEU A 838 -44.21 28.85 -25.01
N PHE A 839 -43.69 30.01 -24.56
CA PHE A 839 -42.38 30.52 -25.00
C PHE A 839 -41.19 29.80 -24.35
N VAL A 840 -41.42 29.03 -23.27
CA VAL A 840 -40.41 28.18 -22.63
C VAL A 840 -40.41 26.76 -23.21
N ARG A 841 -41.46 26.38 -23.96
CA ARG A 841 -41.58 25.09 -24.68
C ARG A 841 -41.21 25.15 -26.17
N LEU A 842 -40.89 26.33 -26.70
CA LEU A 842 -40.28 26.57 -28.03
C LEU A 842 -38.87 27.12 -27.81
#